data_AF-A0A2A3MSN6-F1
#
_entry.id   AF-A0A2A3MSN6-F1
#
_cell.length_a   1.000
_cell.length_b   1.000
_cell.length_c   1.000
_cell.angle_alpha   90.00
_cell.angle_beta   90.00
_cell.angle_gamma   90.00
#
_symmetry.space_group_name_H-M   'P 1'
#
loop_
_entity.id
_entity.type
_entity.pdbx_description
1 polymer ?
#
loop_
_entity_poly.entity_id
_entity_poly.type
_entity_poly.pdbx_seq_one_letter_code
_entity_poly.pdbx_strand_id
1 'polypeptide(L)'
;MANPFLRRATEYVREDESFLSIVSPAPLTTFLATSRNKDDMFEVPVRIIGAPGSGKTMLATLAEFRMVEMILKDETNPTNRTLADALAQAGFLKDGKPNVAAVRVPMESEYRDFWELPYEPIVKTKLAFWLVQARAMLGLIRNLTANRTRGIDAIEFIPRADHEAHLEQIGGLSAAGIRDRALAVQRAIYKVGAGLRAPKLESLPIDATAPYAPFDAISRIRIDWNGETIEMSPLVMLDDVHALHHEQLEAMFGMLSHREMKFGRWMMMRLDALSPGTVMRSHGDQPTHNRAQGRDFVDIRMQGDEKKDASKKQFRTMARDMAKRYLPMVEGLRNRNATDIDRLVPSEPPKLSTGQLKDLESRVGRDQEKLKIGPKRRKEIDDIVDDFIRRTKSYDDGPEVAMAMKRILMHRYAVRIARSTPSLFEEIDPDPKTPLKADADVAHGARVHLHHEYNRPLHYGVDEICDASNENAEVFLQFAGELVANIETRAIRNNPLALPAKDQQSILLEKAKSIMDSWAFPHAKRVRQMVDAIGADCRAESLLPNAPLGAGANAIAILEEDMEAMSFDDELGSVLKYAIAHGAITIERNYGQGSKLWALIELTGTVGLVYGLTFNRGGFLPQKIDYLRKVSGLIDA
;
A
#
# COMPACT_ATOMS: atom_id res chain seq x y z
N MET A 1 -19.23 -20.50 8.41
CA MET A 1 -18.49 -19.35 8.99
C MET A 1 -18.18 -18.35 7.88
N ALA A 2 -17.99 -17.06 8.19
CA ALA A 2 -17.64 -16.06 7.19
C ALA A 2 -16.18 -16.25 6.70
N ASN A 3 -15.93 -16.04 5.41
CA ASN A 3 -14.58 -16.12 4.83
C ASN A 3 -13.66 -15.04 5.48
N PRO A 4 -12.57 -15.44 6.16
CA PRO A 4 -11.70 -14.54 6.92
C PRO A 4 -10.96 -13.52 6.03
N PHE A 5 -10.78 -13.82 4.74
CA PHE A 5 -10.13 -12.90 3.79
C PHE A 5 -11.00 -11.67 3.46
N LEU A 6 -12.32 -11.75 3.65
CA LEU A 6 -13.25 -10.67 3.28
C LEU A 6 -13.49 -9.66 4.40
N ARG A 7 -12.77 -9.75 5.52
CA ARG A 7 -12.93 -8.84 6.68
C ARG A 7 -11.57 -8.45 7.23
N ARG A 8 -11.47 -7.24 7.78
CA ARG A 8 -10.22 -6.78 8.40
C ARG A 8 -10.01 -7.50 9.73
N ALA A 9 -8.79 -8.00 9.94
CA ALA A 9 -8.37 -8.67 11.19
C ALA A 9 -8.70 -7.85 12.44
N THR A 10 -8.46 -6.53 12.39
CA THR A 10 -8.70 -5.58 13.48
C THR A 10 -10.19 -5.29 13.75
N GLU A 11 -11.10 -5.62 12.82
CA GLU A 11 -12.54 -5.35 12.94
C GLU A 11 -13.32 -6.57 13.44
N TYR A 12 -12.83 -7.79 13.22
CA TYR A 12 -13.56 -9.03 13.50
C TYR A 12 -13.06 -9.78 14.73
N VAL A 13 -11.78 -9.64 15.07
CA VAL A 13 -11.18 -10.42 16.14
C VAL A 13 -11.13 -9.61 17.43
N ARG A 14 -12.05 -9.93 18.34
CA ARG A 14 -12.18 -9.25 19.65
C ARG A 14 -11.21 -9.78 20.70
N GLU A 15 -10.71 -11.00 20.51
CA GLU A 15 -9.79 -11.67 21.43
C GLU A 15 -8.35 -11.56 20.92
N ASP A 16 -7.46 -11.09 21.78
CA ASP A 16 -6.06 -10.82 21.41
C ASP A 16 -5.34 -12.08 20.90
N GLU A 17 -5.56 -13.25 21.50
CA GLU A 17 -4.97 -14.53 21.05
C GLU A 17 -5.39 -14.90 19.63
N SER A 18 -6.67 -14.75 19.33
CA SER A 18 -7.21 -14.98 17.98
C SER A 18 -6.59 -14.00 16.98
N PHE A 19 -6.33 -12.75 17.39
CA PHE A 19 -5.72 -11.74 16.53
C PHE A 19 -4.26 -12.11 16.23
N LEU A 20 -3.48 -12.46 17.25
CA LEU A 20 -2.08 -12.87 17.10
C LEU A 20 -1.93 -14.11 16.20
N SER A 21 -2.92 -15.01 16.18
CA SER A 21 -2.89 -16.20 15.32
C SER A 21 -2.95 -15.90 13.81
N ILE A 22 -3.58 -14.79 13.41
CA ILE A 22 -3.84 -14.45 12.01
C ILE A 22 -2.90 -13.37 11.46
N VAL A 23 -2.20 -12.68 12.34
CA VAL A 23 -1.38 -11.53 11.96
C VAL A 23 -0.02 -11.97 11.43
N SER A 24 0.41 -11.34 10.33
CA SER A 24 1.75 -11.51 9.78
C SER A 24 2.74 -10.59 10.50
N PRO A 25 3.92 -11.08 10.93
CA PRO A 25 5.00 -10.26 11.47
C PRO A 25 5.67 -9.37 10.42
N ALA A 26 5.52 -9.68 9.13
CA ALA A 26 6.27 -9.05 8.05
C ALA A 26 6.17 -7.50 8.01
N PRO A 27 5.01 -6.85 8.24
CA PRO A 27 4.92 -5.39 8.26
C PRO A 27 5.84 -4.70 9.28
N LEU A 28 6.10 -5.31 10.45
CA LEU A 28 7.04 -4.76 11.42
C LEU A 28 8.47 -4.73 10.85
N THR A 29 8.87 -5.82 10.18
CA THR A 29 10.19 -5.92 9.57
C THR A 29 10.34 -5.05 8.31
N THR A 30 9.30 -5.01 7.47
CA THR A 30 9.34 -4.31 6.18
C THR A 30 9.34 -2.79 6.34
N PHE A 31 8.57 -2.25 7.29
CA PHE A 31 8.38 -0.80 7.40
C PHE A 31 9.18 -0.13 8.52
N LEU A 32 9.51 -0.88 9.59
CA LEU A 32 10.17 -0.30 10.76
C LEU A 32 11.63 -0.75 10.87
N ALA A 33 11.93 -2.04 10.67
CA ALA A 33 13.29 -2.56 10.88
C ALA A 33 14.31 -2.06 9.84
N THR A 34 13.87 -1.68 8.65
CA THR A 34 14.70 -1.14 7.56
C THR A 34 14.88 0.38 7.63
N SER A 35 14.22 1.06 8.56
CA SER A 35 14.29 2.52 8.70
C SER A 35 15.69 2.96 9.12
N ARG A 36 16.23 3.98 8.45
CA ARG A 36 17.56 4.55 8.75
C ARG A 36 17.65 5.19 10.13
N ASN A 37 16.52 5.56 10.73
CA ASN A 37 16.43 6.26 12.01
C ASN A 37 15.86 5.36 13.12
N LYS A 38 16.08 4.04 13.03
CA LYS A 38 15.47 3.03 13.91
C LYS A 38 15.62 3.32 15.41
N ASP A 39 16.77 3.83 15.83
CA ASP A 39 17.05 4.12 17.24
C ASP A 39 16.31 5.37 17.75
N ASP A 40 15.99 6.31 16.87
CA ASP A 40 15.33 7.58 17.20
C ASP A 40 13.80 7.48 17.15
N MET A 41 13.24 6.45 16.51
CA MET A 41 11.80 6.30 16.24
C MET A 41 10.90 6.28 17.50
N PHE A 42 11.49 6.05 18.67
CA PHE A 42 10.78 6.03 19.95
C PHE A 42 10.92 7.33 20.75
N GLU A 43 11.72 8.29 20.28
CA GLU A 43 11.92 9.58 20.94
C GLU A 43 11.60 10.78 20.03
N VAL A 44 11.52 10.60 18.71
CA VAL A 44 11.18 11.67 17.76
C VAL A 44 9.75 11.54 17.23
N PRO A 45 9.16 12.62 16.68
CA PRO A 45 7.90 12.52 15.94
C PRO A 45 8.10 11.69 14.67
N VAL A 46 7.24 10.70 14.49
CA VAL A 46 7.21 9.85 13.29
C VAL A 46 5.85 10.00 12.61
N ARG A 47 5.83 10.23 11.30
CA ARG A 47 4.60 10.13 10.48
C ARG A 47 4.61 8.81 9.73
N ILE A 48 3.61 7.98 9.97
CA ILE A 48 3.40 6.75 9.21
C ILE A 48 2.30 7.01 8.19
N ILE A 49 2.68 7.05 6.92
CA ILE A 49 1.81 7.47 5.81
C ILE A 49 1.57 6.26 4.93
N GLY A 50 0.31 5.97 4.63
CA GLY A 50 -0.02 4.93 3.66
C GLY A 50 -1.44 5.07 3.13
N ALA A 51 -1.70 4.46 1.98
CA ALA A 51 -3.03 4.36 1.42
C ALA A 51 -4.00 3.63 2.38
N PRO A 52 -5.31 3.77 2.19
CA PRO A 52 -6.30 2.96 2.90
C PRO A 52 -5.99 1.47 2.74
N GLY A 53 -6.10 0.69 3.81
CA GLY A 53 -5.83 -0.75 3.76
C GLY A 53 -4.36 -1.18 3.77
N SER A 54 -3.42 -0.24 3.91
CA SER A 54 -1.98 -0.55 3.97
C SER A 54 -1.53 -1.32 5.23
N GLY A 55 -2.40 -1.49 6.23
CA GLY A 55 -2.09 -2.21 7.48
C GLY A 55 -1.61 -1.34 8.65
N LYS A 56 -1.77 -0.01 8.58
CA LYS A 56 -1.44 0.96 9.66
C LYS A 56 -2.00 0.54 11.03
N THR A 57 -3.32 0.41 11.12
CA THR A 57 -4.01 0.05 12.37
C THR A 57 -3.58 -1.31 12.92
N MET A 58 -3.31 -2.28 12.04
CA MET A 58 -2.81 -3.60 12.41
C MET A 58 -1.41 -3.49 13.05
N LEU A 59 -0.50 -2.74 12.41
CA LEU A 59 0.84 -2.46 12.93
C LEU A 59 0.79 -1.76 14.29
N ALA A 60 -0.07 -0.75 14.45
CA ALA A 60 -0.26 -0.07 15.73
C ALA A 60 -0.80 -1.00 16.83
N THR A 61 -1.72 -1.90 16.48
CA THR A 61 -2.31 -2.85 17.42
C THR A 61 -1.26 -3.87 17.90
N LEU A 62 -0.46 -4.43 16.99
CA LEU A 62 0.64 -5.33 17.34
C LEU A 62 1.68 -4.69 18.27
N ALA A 63 1.96 -3.40 18.05
CA ALA A 63 2.95 -2.65 18.80
C ALA A 63 2.48 -2.29 20.22
N GLU A 64 1.17 -2.36 20.53
CA GLU A 64 0.67 -2.05 21.87
C GLU A 64 1.29 -2.94 22.93
N PHE A 65 1.65 -2.36 24.08
CA PHE A 65 2.34 -3.10 25.15
C PHE A 65 1.60 -4.37 25.60
N ARG A 66 0.26 -4.32 25.67
CA ARG A 66 -0.57 -5.49 26.02
C ARG A 66 -0.35 -6.69 25.09
N MET A 67 -0.16 -6.42 23.79
CA MET A 67 0.09 -7.45 22.78
C MET A 67 1.52 -7.97 22.89
N VAL A 68 2.50 -7.06 23.04
CA VAL A 68 3.90 -7.42 23.25
C VAL A 68 4.06 -8.33 24.46
N GLU A 69 3.44 -7.98 25.59
CA GLU A 69 3.49 -8.81 26.79
C GLU A 69 2.79 -10.16 26.59
N MET A 70 1.66 -10.21 25.88
CA MET A 70 0.98 -11.47 25.56
C MET A 70 1.86 -12.39 24.71
N ILE A 71 2.55 -11.84 23.71
CA ILE A 71 3.48 -12.58 22.84
C ILE A 71 4.63 -13.18 23.66
N LEU A 72 5.23 -12.40 24.56
CA LEU A 72 6.37 -12.83 25.38
C LEU A 72 5.99 -13.83 26.48
N LYS A 73 4.72 -13.90 26.89
CA LYS A 73 4.26 -14.89 27.88
C LYS A 73 4.24 -16.31 27.36
N ASP A 74 4.06 -16.50 26.05
CA ASP A 74 4.00 -17.82 25.43
C ASP A 74 4.90 -17.90 24.19
N GLU A 75 6.21 -17.86 24.41
CA GLU A 75 7.23 -18.07 23.37
C GLU A 75 7.38 -19.54 22.95
N THR A 76 6.63 -20.45 23.60
CA THR A 76 6.58 -21.86 23.19
C THR A 76 5.78 -22.01 21.90
N ASN A 77 4.81 -21.13 21.67
CA ASN A 77 4.08 -21.02 20.42
C ASN A 77 4.98 -20.49 19.29
N PRO A 78 5.16 -21.24 18.19
CA PRO A 78 5.98 -20.81 17.05
C PRO A 78 5.56 -19.46 16.45
N THR A 79 4.25 -19.15 16.45
CA THR A 79 3.73 -17.87 15.95
C THR A 79 4.22 -16.72 16.81
N ASN A 80 4.11 -16.84 18.13
CA ASN A 80 4.55 -15.81 19.06
C ASN A 80 6.06 -15.59 18.97
N ARG A 81 6.86 -16.66 18.83
CA ARG A 81 8.31 -16.53 18.61
C ARG A 81 8.64 -15.70 17.37
N THR A 82 7.98 -15.98 16.24
CA THR A 82 8.19 -15.19 15.01
C THR A 82 7.77 -13.72 15.16
N LEU A 83 6.74 -13.44 15.95
CA LEU A 83 6.30 -12.08 16.26
C LEU A 83 7.27 -11.37 17.21
N ALA A 84 7.78 -12.06 18.23
CA ALA A 84 8.80 -11.54 19.15
C ALA A 84 10.08 -11.18 18.39
N ASP A 85 10.57 -12.06 17.50
CA ASP A 85 11.73 -11.79 16.65
C ASP A 85 11.53 -10.53 15.79
N ALA A 86 10.35 -10.37 15.20
CA ALA A 86 10.01 -9.18 14.41
C ALA A 86 9.92 -7.90 15.26
N LEU A 87 9.36 -7.98 16.46
CA LEU A 87 9.31 -6.87 17.42
C LEU A 87 10.71 -6.46 17.89
N ALA A 88 11.60 -7.43 18.14
CA ALA A 88 13.01 -7.18 18.44
C ALA A 88 13.73 -6.51 17.26
N GLN A 89 13.51 -7.00 16.04
CA GLN A 89 14.05 -6.38 14.82
C GLN A 89 13.50 -4.97 14.59
N ALA A 90 12.30 -4.65 15.06
CA ALA A 90 11.72 -3.31 15.01
C ALA A 90 12.12 -2.41 16.21
N GLY A 91 12.80 -2.94 17.23
CA GLY A 91 13.29 -2.19 18.40
C GLY A 91 12.32 -2.11 19.59
N PHE A 92 11.17 -2.78 19.53
CA PHE A 92 10.22 -2.87 20.64
C PHE A 92 10.73 -3.75 21.78
N LEU A 93 11.65 -4.67 21.48
CA LEU A 93 12.31 -5.54 22.44
C LEU A 93 13.82 -5.28 22.47
N LYS A 94 14.41 -5.42 23.65
CA LYS A 94 15.86 -5.38 23.88
C LYS A 94 16.22 -6.52 24.83
N ASP A 95 17.18 -7.36 24.42
CA ASP A 95 17.63 -8.52 25.20
C ASP A 95 16.48 -9.45 25.64
N GLY A 96 15.47 -9.64 24.77
CA GLY A 96 14.28 -10.45 25.05
C GLY A 96 13.25 -9.82 26.00
N LYS A 97 13.46 -8.56 26.41
CA LYS A 97 12.57 -7.82 27.31
C LYS A 97 11.88 -6.67 26.58
N PRO A 98 10.70 -6.23 27.04
CA PRO A 98 10.08 -5.01 26.52
C PRO A 98 11.00 -3.80 26.67
N ASN A 99 11.22 -3.08 25.59
CA ASN A 99 11.98 -1.82 25.56
C ASN A 99 11.05 -0.60 25.42
N VAL A 100 9.83 -0.81 24.89
CA VAL A 100 8.87 0.25 24.58
C VAL A 100 7.50 -0.08 25.17
N ALA A 101 6.90 0.89 25.85
CA ALA A 101 5.54 0.83 26.34
C ALA A 101 4.64 1.66 25.41
N ALA A 102 4.05 1.00 24.40
CA ALA A 102 3.25 1.69 23.39
C ALA A 102 1.74 1.64 23.70
N VAL A 103 1.07 2.72 23.34
CA VAL A 103 -0.39 2.87 23.38
C VAL A 103 -0.92 3.39 22.06
N ARG A 104 -2.00 2.78 21.57
CA ARG A 104 -2.75 3.27 20.41
C ARG A 104 -3.88 4.19 20.87
N VAL A 105 -4.00 5.36 20.26
CA VAL A 105 -5.11 6.29 20.45
C VAL A 105 -5.77 6.53 19.08
N PRO A 106 -6.98 5.98 18.82
CA PRO A 106 -7.69 6.27 17.58
C PRO A 106 -8.19 7.72 17.59
N MET A 107 -7.90 8.47 16.53
CA MET A 107 -8.40 9.83 16.34
C MET A 107 -9.80 9.77 15.74
N GLU A 108 -10.80 9.66 16.60
CA GLU A 108 -12.22 9.63 16.24
C GLU A 108 -12.77 11.03 15.91
N SER A 109 -14.01 11.09 15.39
CA SER A 109 -14.66 12.35 14.98
C SER A 109 -14.77 13.37 16.12
N GLU A 110 -14.83 12.94 17.37
CA GLU A 110 -14.93 13.85 18.52
C GLU A 110 -13.73 14.81 18.62
N TYR A 111 -12.56 14.41 18.13
CA TYR A 111 -11.40 15.31 18.12
C TYR A 111 -11.59 16.44 17.10
N ARG A 112 -12.24 16.14 15.97
CA ARG A 112 -12.57 17.13 14.95
C ARG A 112 -13.63 18.12 15.45
N ASP A 113 -14.58 17.67 16.28
CA ASP A 113 -15.66 18.51 16.79
C ASP A 113 -15.14 19.72 17.59
N PHE A 114 -13.96 19.62 18.21
CA PHE A 114 -13.33 20.77 18.88
C PHE A 114 -13.00 21.92 17.93
N TRP A 115 -12.81 21.66 16.64
CA TRP A 115 -12.59 22.68 15.62
C TRP A 115 -13.79 23.62 15.45
N GLU A 116 -15.00 23.07 15.57
CA GLU A 116 -16.27 23.78 15.39
C GLU A 116 -16.63 24.66 16.60
N LEU A 117 -15.90 24.54 17.71
CA LEU A 117 -16.17 25.35 18.90
C LEU A 117 -15.92 26.84 18.63
N PRO A 118 -16.75 27.75 19.19
CA PRO A 118 -16.63 29.19 18.99
C PRO A 118 -15.55 29.81 19.90
N TYR A 119 -14.37 29.20 19.95
CA TYR A 119 -13.21 29.69 20.71
C TYR A 119 -12.09 30.14 19.78
N GLU A 120 -11.08 30.81 20.33
CA GLU A 120 -9.86 31.10 19.58
C GLU A 120 -9.13 29.80 19.20
N PRO A 121 -8.45 29.75 18.03
CA PRO A 121 -7.78 28.54 17.54
C PRO A 121 -6.85 27.89 18.58
N ILE A 122 -6.10 28.69 19.34
CA ILE A 122 -5.18 28.20 20.38
C ILE A 122 -5.89 27.43 21.49
N VAL A 123 -7.10 27.84 21.87
CA VAL A 123 -7.90 27.19 22.91
C VAL A 123 -8.42 25.84 22.39
N LYS A 124 -8.95 25.82 21.17
CA LYS A 124 -9.43 24.58 20.51
C LYS A 124 -8.31 23.54 20.41
N THR A 125 -7.14 23.98 19.96
CA THR A 125 -5.95 23.12 19.83
C THR A 125 -5.52 22.58 21.19
N LYS A 126 -5.48 23.41 22.25
CA LYS A 126 -5.15 22.96 23.61
C LYS A 126 -6.13 21.92 24.15
N LEU A 127 -7.45 22.13 23.96
CA LEU A 127 -8.47 21.17 24.39
C LEU A 127 -8.28 19.81 23.71
N ALA A 128 -8.11 19.79 22.39
CA ALA A 128 -7.86 18.56 21.64
C ALA A 128 -6.54 17.89 22.10
N PHE A 129 -5.48 18.67 22.27
CA PHE A 129 -4.16 18.18 22.67
C PHE A 129 -4.15 17.58 24.09
N TRP A 130 -4.79 18.23 25.06
CA TRP A 130 -4.93 17.70 26.41
C TRP A 130 -5.78 16.44 26.46
N LEU A 131 -6.83 16.35 25.62
CA LEU A 131 -7.62 15.14 25.50
C LEU A 131 -6.80 13.97 24.93
N VAL A 132 -5.98 14.21 23.91
CA VAL A 132 -5.05 13.22 23.34
C VAL A 132 -4.10 12.71 24.42
N GLN A 133 -3.44 13.62 25.15
CA GLN A 133 -2.51 13.25 26.21
C GLN A 133 -3.20 12.46 27.33
N ALA A 134 -4.40 12.89 27.76
CA ALA A 134 -5.13 12.22 28.85
C ALA A 134 -5.50 10.79 28.44
N ARG A 135 -5.98 10.60 27.21
CA ARG A 135 -6.32 9.27 26.69
C ARG A 135 -5.11 8.39 26.44
N ALA A 136 -3.99 8.97 26.03
CA ALA A 136 -2.74 8.24 25.92
C ALA A 136 -2.30 7.70 27.29
N MET A 137 -2.29 8.53 28.34
CA MET A 137 -1.93 8.09 29.69
C MET A 137 -2.88 7.02 30.24
N LEU A 138 -4.20 7.22 30.10
CA LEU A 138 -5.20 6.25 30.52
C LEU A 138 -5.08 4.93 29.75
N GLY A 139 -4.86 5.00 28.44
CA GLY A 139 -4.68 3.84 27.58
C GLY A 139 -3.39 3.08 27.88
N LEU A 140 -2.31 3.80 28.20
CA LEU A 140 -1.02 3.22 28.52
C LEU A 140 -1.07 2.45 29.85
N ILE A 141 -1.67 3.04 30.88
CA ILE A 141 -1.89 2.39 32.19
C ILE A 141 -2.80 1.15 32.01
N ARG A 142 -3.85 1.25 31.18
CA ARG A 142 -4.70 0.11 30.85
C ARG A 142 -3.92 -0.99 30.14
N ASN A 143 -3.07 -0.66 29.17
CA ASN A 143 -2.25 -1.64 28.46
C ASN A 143 -1.24 -2.33 29.38
N LEU A 144 -0.58 -1.58 30.27
CA LEU A 144 0.38 -2.11 31.25
C LEU A 144 -0.24 -3.05 32.28
N THR A 145 -1.56 -2.96 32.51
CA THR A 145 -2.31 -3.78 33.48
C THR A 145 -3.24 -4.81 32.83
N ALA A 146 -3.39 -4.79 31.50
CA ALA A 146 -4.40 -5.57 30.77
C ALA A 146 -4.29 -7.08 31.01
N ASN A 147 -3.07 -7.61 31.01
CA ASN A 147 -2.82 -9.05 31.13
C ASN A 147 -2.77 -9.54 32.58
N ARG A 148 -3.18 -8.70 33.55
CA ARG A 148 -3.29 -9.01 34.99
C ARG A 148 -2.02 -9.58 35.63
N THR A 149 -0.86 -9.27 35.06
CA THR A 149 0.48 -9.61 35.60
C THR A 149 0.91 -8.67 36.71
N ARG A 150 0.42 -7.43 36.67
CA ARG A 150 0.81 -6.38 37.60
C ARG A 150 -0.39 -5.51 37.99
N GLY A 151 -0.34 -5.00 39.21
CA GLY A 151 -1.24 -3.95 39.70
C GLY A 151 -0.83 -2.57 39.21
N ILE A 152 -1.68 -1.57 39.43
CA ILE A 152 -1.39 -0.17 39.07
C ILE A 152 -0.28 0.42 39.95
N ASP A 153 -0.14 -0.06 41.17
CA ASP A 153 0.87 0.31 42.16
C ASP A 153 2.28 -0.14 41.77
N ALA A 154 2.41 -1.13 40.89
CA ALA A 154 3.68 -1.61 40.38
C ALA A 154 4.19 -0.84 39.13
N ILE A 155 3.61 0.33 38.83
CA ILE A 155 3.95 1.16 37.69
C ILE A 155 4.40 2.54 38.18
N GLU A 156 5.64 2.90 37.82
CA GLU A 156 6.24 4.20 38.12
C GLU A 156 6.59 4.94 36.83
N PHE A 157 6.23 6.21 36.75
CA PHE A 157 6.64 7.09 35.66
C PHE A 157 7.87 7.88 36.08
N ILE A 158 8.88 7.93 35.24
CA ILE A 158 10.15 8.62 35.54
C ILE A 158 10.12 9.99 34.86
N PRO A 159 10.40 11.08 35.59
CA PRO A 159 10.38 12.42 35.03
C PRO A 159 11.58 12.68 34.11
N ARG A 160 11.47 13.71 33.28
CA ARG A 160 12.61 14.34 32.61
C ARG A 160 13.42 15.15 33.62
N ALA A 161 14.73 15.26 33.43
CA ALA A 161 15.56 16.18 34.21
C ALA A 161 14.98 17.60 34.15
N ASP A 162 15.00 18.31 35.27
CA ASP A 162 14.53 19.69 35.44
C ASP A 162 13.02 19.93 35.25
N HIS A 163 12.17 18.89 35.30
CA HIS A 163 10.70 18.98 35.19
C HIS A 163 9.93 18.88 36.52
N GLU A 164 10.61 18.95 37.66
CA GLU A 164 10.02 18.73 38.99
C GLU A 164 8.87 19.70 39.33
N ALA A 165 8.96 20.96 38.89
CA ALA A 165 7.94 21.99 39.14
C ALA A 165 6.58 21.72 38.46
N HIS A 166 6.54 20.78 37.50
CA HIS A 166 5.34 20.47 36.70
C HIS A 166 4.71 19.12 37.06
N LEU A 167 5.25 18.38 38.03
CA LEU A 167 4.77 17.04 38.38
C LEU A 167 3.35 17.03 38.96
N GLU A 168 2.97 18.06 39.71
CA GLU A 168 1.60 18.20 40.22
C GLU A 168 0.57 18.31 39.08
N GLN A 169 0.94 18.95 37.97
CA GLN A 169 0.05 19.19 36.82
C GLN A 169 -0.38 17.87 36.15
N ILE A 170 0.47 16.85 36.22
CA ILE A 170 0.24 15.53 35.64
C ILE A 170 -0.29 14.50 36.64
N GLY A 171 -0.41 14.86 37.93
CA GLY A 171 -0.86 13.96 38.99
C GLY A 171 0.26 13.20 39.71
N GLY A 172 1.50 13.68 39.63
CA GLY A 172 2.69 13.06 40.20
C GLY A 172 3.29 11.99 39.30
N LEU A 173 4.05 11.06 39.90
CA LEU A 173 4.78 10.00 39.20
C LEU A 173 4.18 8.60 39.39
N SER A 174 3.23 8.47 40.33
CA SER A 174 2.51 7.21 40.54
C SER A 174 1.47 7.02 39.43
N ALA A 175 1.31 5.78 38.96
CA ALA A 175 0.28 5.50 37.95
C ALA A 175 -1.14 5.77 38.47
N ALA A 176 -1.41 5.60 39.76
CA ALA A 176 -2.70 5.96 40.35
C ALA A 176 -2.98 7.46 40.26
N GLY A 177 -2.02 8.30 40.66
CA GLY A 177 -2.16 9.76 40.59
C GLY A 177 -2.28 10.27 39.15
N ILE A 178 -1.47 9.75 38.22
CA ILE A 178 -1.54 10.09 36.80
C ILE A 178 -2.89 9.68 36.20
N ARG A 179 -3.40 8.48 36.53
CA ARG A 179 -4.72 8.02 36.07
C ARG A 179 -5.82 8.96 36.55
N ASP A 180 -5.81 9.32 37.83
CA ASP A 180 -6.87 10.12 38.43
C ASP A 180 -6.86 11.55 37.84
N ARG A 181 -5.67 12.14 37.63
CA ARG A 181 -5.52 13.43 36.95
C ARG A 181 -5.97 13.36 35.48
N ALA A 182 -5.51 12.36 34.74
CA ALA A 182 -5.90 12.16 33.34
C ALA A 182 -7.42 11.99 33.18
N LEU A 183 -8.06 11.26 34.11
CA LEU A 183 -9.50 11.07 34.12
C LEU A 183 -10.26 12.38 34.43
N ALA A 184 -9.75 13.20 35.33
CA ALA A 184 -10.31 14.53 35.62
C ALA A 184 -10.27 15.43 34.37
N VAL A 185 -9.11 15.50 33.71
CA VAL A 185 -8.91 16.26 32.46
C VAL A 185 -9.82 15.73 31.34
N GLN A 186 -9.84 14.41 31.10
CA GLN A 186 -10.70 13.80 30.08
C GLN A 186 -12.17 14.13 30.32
N ARG A 187 -12.68 13.96 31.56
CA ARG A 187 -14.08 14.25 31.90
C ARG A 187 -14.41 15.73 31.73
N ALA A 188 -13.48 16.60 32.12
CA ALA A 188 -13.65 18.04 32.00
C ALA A 188 -13.75 18.47 30.54
N ILE A 189 -12.84 18.01 29.68
CA ILE A 189 -12.83 18.33 28.25
C ILE A 189 -14.02 17.68 27.53
N TYR A 190 -14.37 16.43 27.88
CA TYR A 190 -15.54 15.75 27.30
C TYR A 190 -16.84 16.51 27.57
N LYS A 191 -17.01 17.08 28.78
CA LYS A 191 -18.17 17.93 29.09
C LYS A 191 -18.25 19.19 28.23
N VAL A 192 -17.11 19.72 27.77
CA VAL A 192 -17.06 20.88 26.88
C VAL A 192 -17.53 20.50 25.47
N GLY A 193 -17.04 19.37 24.93
CA GLY A 193 -17.38 18.89 23.59
C GLY A 193 -18.79 18.30 23.47
N ALA A 194 -19.30 17.65 24.53
CA ALA A 194 -20.61 16.98 24.52
C ALA A 194 -21.82 17.92 24.75
N GLY A 195 -21.59 19.21 25.01
CA GLY A 195 -22.65 20.18 25.27
C GLY A 195 -23.37 20.62 23.99
N LEU A 196 -24.72 20.69 24.02
CA LEU A 196 -25.54 21.25 22.93
C LEU A 196 -25.17 22.70 22.57
N ARG A 197 -24.60 23.44 23.53
CA ARG A 197 -24.00 24.77 23.32
C ARG A 197 -22.66 24.80 24.01
N ALA A 198 -21.64 25.28 23.31
CA ALA A 198 -20.33 25.49 23.88
C ALA A 198 -20.43 26.48 25.07
N PRO A 199 -19.87 26.15 26.25
CA PRO A 199 -19.85 27.07 27.38
C PRO A 199 -19.05 28.35 27.05
N LYS A 200 -19.23 29.43 27.83
CA LYS A 200 -18.34 30.60 27.70
C LYS A 200 -16.92 30.22 28.14
N LEU A 201 -15.90 30.89 27.60
CA LEU A 201 -14.50 30.63 27.92
C LEU A 201 -14.24 30.68 29.45
N GLU A 202 -14.81 31.68 30.12
CA GLU A 202 -14.71 31.88 31.58
C GLU A 202 -15.40 30.77 32.41
N SER A 203 -16.36 30.07 31.81
CA SER A 203 -17.10 28.97 32.45
C SER A 203 -16.54 27.59 32.13
N LEU A 204 -15.41 27.51 31.43
CA LEU A 204 -14.74 26.24 31.20
C LEU A 204 -14.26 25.64 32.53
N PRO A 205 -14.41 24.32 32.73
CA PRO A 205 -13.88 23.66 33.91
C PRO A 205 -12.36 23.92 34.05
N ILE A 206 -11.90 24.15 35.28
CA ILE A 206 -10.47 24.39 35.57
C ILE A 206 -9.61 23.25 35.03
N ASP A 207 -10.04 22.00 35.19
CA ASP A 207 -9.31 20.84 34.68
C ASP A 207 -9.25 20.75 33.15
N ALA A 208 -10.12 21.47 32.42
CA ALA A 208 -10.09 21.57 30.97
C ALA A 208 -9.24 22.75 30.46
N THR A 209 -8.78 23.65 31.34
CA THR A 209 -8.00 24.86 31.01
C THR A 209 -6.64 24.91 31.70
N ALA A 210 -6.45 24.14 32.76
CA ALA A 210 -5.19 24.01 33.47
C ALA A 210 -4.15 23.28 32.61
N PRO A 211 -2.86 23.66 32.69
CA PRO A 211 -1.79 22.95 32.00
C PRO A 211 -1.80 21.45 32.29
N TYR A 212 -1.71 20.65 31.24
CA TYR A 212 -1.57 19.20 31.31
C TYR A 212 -0.61 18.73 30.21
N ALA A 213 0.61 18.36 30.60
CA ALA A 213 1.70 18.07 29.66
C ALA A 213 2.51 16.81 30.04
N PRO A 214 1.87 15.63 30.19
CA PRO A 214 2.59 14.39 30.48
C PRO A 214 3.66 14.02 29.44
N PHE A 215 3.47 14.36 28.16
CA PHE A 215 4.47 14.05 27.13
C PHE A 215 5.77 14.84 27.27
N ASP A 216 5.71 16.04 27.86
CA ASP A 216 6.89 16.85 28.16
C ASP A 216 7.59 16.40 29.45
N ALA A 217 6.79 16.00 30.44
CA ALA A 217 7.26 15.69 31.79
C ALA A 217 7.84 14.29 31.95
N ILE A 218 7.36 13.29 31.20
CA ILE A 218 7.72 11.88 31.38
C ILE A 218 8.83 11.47 30.40
N SER A 219 9.86 10.82 30.91
CA SER A 219 10.99 10.30 30.12
C SER A 219 10.98 8.78 29.95
N ARG A 220 10.65 8.03 31.01
CA ARG A 220 10.66 6.56 31.03
C ARG A 220 9.50 6.02 31.86
N ILE A 221 9.20 4.74 31.68
CA ILE A 221 8.26 3.97 32.51
C ILE A 221 9.00 2.80 33.12
N ARG A 222 8.88 2.65 34.44
CA ARG A 222 9.49 1.57 35.20
C ARG A 222 8.43 0.58 35.67
N ILE A 223 8.71 -0.70 35.47
CA ILE A 223 7.88 -1.82 35.94
C ILE A 223 8.78 -2.97 36.44
N ASP A 224 8.18 -3.87 37.22
CA ASP A 224 8.73 -5.21 37.41
C ASP A 224 8.39 -6.10 36.21
N TRP A 225 9.42 -6.78 35.70
CA TRP A 225 9.33 -7.78 34.65
C TRP A 225 10.03 -9.06 35.10
N ASN A 226 9.24 -10.03 35.56
CA ASN A 226 9.72 -11.33 36.05
C ASN A 226 10.76 -11.20 37.19
N GLY A 227 10.55 -10.27 38.13
CA GLY A 227 11.44 -10.04 39.26
C GLY A 227 12.64 -9.13 38.96
N GLU A 228 12.72 -8.59 37.75
CA GLU A 228 13.71 -7.59 37.37
C GLU A 228 13.05 -6.26 37.04
N THR A 229 13.57 -5.18 37.62
CA THR A 229 13.13 -3.82 37.30
C THR A 229 13.65 -3.43 35.91
N ILE A 230 12.73 -3.12 34.99
CA ILE A 230 13.06 -2.62 33.65
C ILE A 230 12.54 -1.20 33.45
N GLU A 231 13.22 -0.44 32.59
CA GLU A 231 12.79 0.89 32.15
C GLU A 231 12.52 0.88 30.65
N MET A 232 11.40 1.48 30.25
CA MET A 232 10.91 1.47 28.87
C MET A 232 10.71 2.90 28.36
N SER A 233 10.90 3.09 27.05
CA SER A 233 10.45 4.31 26.36
C SER A 233 8.93 4.31 26.24
N PRO A 234 8.22 5.37 26.67
CA PRO A 234 6.80 5.50 26.38
C PRO A 234 6.58 5.91 24.91
N LEU A 235 5.57 5.32 24.25
CA LEU A 235 5.21 5.62 22.87
C LEU A 235 3.69 5.80 22.73
N VAL A 236 3.26 6.91 22.13
CA VAL A 236 1.88 7.10 21.69
C VAL A 236 1.79 6.97 20.18
N MET A 237 0.83 6.16 19.72
CA MET A 237 0.48 6.01 18.31
C MET A 237 -0.90 6.60 18.08
N LEU A 238 -0.95 7.80 17.52
CA LEU A 238 -2.17 8.49 17.10
C LEU A 238 -2.58 7.90 15.75
N ASP A 239 -3.60 7.04 15.76
CA ASP A 239 -4.10 6.44 14.52
C ASP A 239 -5.17 7.31 13.87
N ASP A 240 -5.25 7.28 12.55
CA ASP A 240 -6.23 8.02 11.75
C ASP A 240 -6.23 9.55 11.98
N VAL A 241 -5.08 10.19 12.21
CA VAL A 241 -4.98 11.65 12.46
C VAL A 241 -5.52 12.52 11.32
N HIS A 242 -5.69 11.95 10.12
CA HIS A 242 -6.31 12.61 8.97
C HIS A 242 -7.81 12.91 9.16
N ALA A 243 -8.45 12.36 10.20
CA ALA A 243 -9.82 12.69 10.56
C ALA A 243 -9.97 14.11 11.12
N LEU A 244 -8.87 14.72 11.59
CA LEU A 244 -8.85 16.09 12.11
C LEU A 244 -9.01 17.12 11.00
N HIS A 245 -9.43 18.33 11.37
CA HIS A 245 -9.35 19.48 10.45
C HIS A 245 -7.89 19.75 10.05
N HIS A 246 -7.63 20.21 8.83
CA HIS A 246 -6.27 20.41 8.32
C HIS A 246 -5.44 21.34 9.23
N GLU A 247 -5.96 22.52 9.56
CA GLU A 247 -5.28 23.46 10.47
C GLU A 247 -5.11 22.90 11.89
N GLN A 248 -6.03 22.04 12.34
CA GLN A 248 -5.94 21.37 13.63
C GLN A 248 -4.81 20.32 13.62
N LEU A 249 -4.70 19.54 12.55
CA LEU A 249 -3.63 18.58 12.33
C LEU A 249 -2.27 19.27 12.28
N GLU A 250 -2.15 20.39 11.57
CA GLU A 250 -0.93 21.20 11.51
C GLU A 250 -0.54 21.76 12.88
N ALA A 251 -1.50 22.33 13.61
CA ALA A 251 -1.27 22.85 14.95
C ALA A 251 -0.83 21.75 15.93
N MET A 252 -1.48 20.58 15.86
CA MET A 252 -1.13 19.40 16.65
C MET A 252 0.26 18.88 16.30
N PHE A 253 0.60 18.80 15.02
CA PHE A 253 1.94 18.44 14.56
C PHE A 253 2.99 19.41 15.11
N GLY A 254 2.68 20.71 15.11
CA GLY A 254 3.53 21.74 15.68
C GLY A 254 3.83 21.52 17.17
N MET A 255 2.80 21.23 17.96
CA MET A 255 2.94 20.94 19.40
C MET A 255 3.63 19.61 19.69
N LEU A 256 3.45 18.58 18.85
CA LEU A 256 4.09 17.28 19.05
C LEU A 256 5.55 17.26 18.57
N SER A 257 5.98 18.24 17.78
CA SER A 257 7.32 18.29 17.18
C SER A 257 8.41 18.88 18.09
N HIS A 258 8.12 19.19 19.35
CA HIS A 258 9.13 19.69 20.29
C HIS A 258 10.19 18.63 20.58
N ARG A 259 11.47 18.99 20.37
CA ARG A 259 12.60 18.04 20.42
C ARG A 259 12.96 17.55 21.82
N GLU A 260 12.55 18.27 22.86
CA GLU A 260 12.88 17.92 24.24
C GLU A 260 12.00 16.79 24.80
N MET A 261 10.90 16.47 24.12
CA MET A 261 10.01 15.37 24.49
C MET A 261 10.73 14.02 24.31
N LYS A 262 10.79 13.24 25.39
CA LYS A 262 11.30 11.85 25.39
C LYS A 262 10.21 10.80 25.25
N PHE A 263 8.97 11.25 25.15
CA PHE A 263 7.83 10.44 24.77
C PHE A 263 7.85 10.24 23.25
N GLY A 264 7.72 9.01 22.74
CA GLY A 264 7.62 8.73 21.31
C GLY A 264 6.25 9.13 20.76
N ARG A 265 6.20 9.74 19.56
CA ARG A 265 4.95 10.22 18.96
C ARG A 265 4.83 9.74 17.53
N TRP A 266 3.99 8.73 17.31
CA TRP A 266 3.65 8.28 15.96
C TRP A 266 2.32 8.89 15.54
N MET A 267 2.29 9.49 14.36
CA MET A 267 1.10 10.04 13.73
C MET A 267 0.82 9.26 12.46
N MET A 268 -0.23 8.45 12.49
CA MET A 268 -0.58 7.57 11.38
C MET A 268 -1.67 8.21 10.56
N MET A 269 -1.38 8.46 9.28
CA MET A 269 -2.27 9.20 8.39
C MET A 269 -2.40 8.53 7.03
N ARG A 270 -3.48 8.87 6.35
CA ARG A 270 -3.68 8.48 4.96
C ARG A 270 -2.91 9.41 4.04
N LEU A 271 -2.56 8.89 2.86
CA LEU A 271 -1.86 9.67 1.83
C LEU A 271 -2.73 10.83 1.28
N ASP A 272 -4.05 10.68 1.27
CA ASP A 272 -5.01 11.73 0.85
C ASP A 272 -5.11 12.90 1.85
N ALA A 273 -4.50 12.80 3.03
CA ALA A 273 -4.43 13.90 3.99
C ALA A 273 -3.34 14.93 3.64
N LEU A 274 -2.36 14.55 2.81
CA LEU A 274 -1.23 15.41 2.45
C LEU A 274 -1.61 16.40 1.33
N SER A 275 -0.80 17.45 1.15
CA SER A 275 -0.97 18.36 0.01
C SER A 275 -0.79 17.60 -1.33
N PRO A 276 -1.47 18.01 -2.42
CA PRO A 276 -1.27 17.42 -3.73
C PRO A 276 0.21 17.33 -4.14
N GLY A 277 0.99 18.40 -3.96
CA GLY A 277 2.44 18.40 -4.24
C GLY A 277 3.22 17.34 -3.46
N THR A 278 2.89 17.13 -2.18
CA THR A 278 3.54 16.10 -1.35
C THR A 278 3.22 14.68 -1.85
N VAL A 279 1.98 14.42 -2.26
CA VAL A 279 1.55 13.13 -2.82
C VAL A 279 2.22 12.87 -4.18
N MET A 280 2.38 13.91 -4.99
CA MET A 280 3.03 13.87 -6.30
C MET A 280 4.57 13.81 -6.23
N ARG A 281 5.14 13.92 -5.02
CA ARG A 281 6.59 13.91 -4.74
C ARG A 281 7.35 15.10 -5.35
N SER A 282 6.67 16.22 -5.52
CA SER A 282 7.27 17.46 -6.01
C SER A 282 8.30 17.99 -5.01
N HIS A 283 9.46 18.42 -5.51
CA HIS A 283 10.50 19.02 -4.67
C HIS A 283 10.04 20.41 -4.20
N GLY A 284 10.13 20.67 -2.88
CA GLY A 284 9.83 21.99 -2.30
C GLY A 284 8.47 22.14 -1.59
N ASP A 285 7.50 21.25 -1.84
CA ASP A 285 6.10 21.39 -1.38
C ASP A 285 5.71 20.53 -0.18
N GLN A 286 6.68 19.97 0.55
CA GLN A 286 6.34 19.50 1.90
C GLN A 286 6.12 20.74 2.77
N PRO A 287 4.90 20.97 3.31
CA PRO A 287 4.69 21.97 4.35
C PRO A 287 5.48 21.51 5.57
N THR A 288 6.74 21.90 5.58
CA THR A 288 7.68 21.61 6.64
C THR A 288 7.62 22.71 7.69
N HIS A 289 7.01 23.87 7.39
CA HIS A 289 6.95 25.03 8.28
C HIS A 289 8.30 25.27 8.98
N ASN A 290 9.39 25.31 8.21
CA ASN A 290 10.78 25.45 8.68
C ASN A 290 11.38 24.24 9.45
N ARG A 291 10.70 23.09 9.50
CA ARG A 291 11.17 21.83 10.11
C ARG A 291 11.74 20.88 9.06
N ALA A 292 13.03 20.55 9.12
CA ALA A 292 13.66 19.70 8.12
C ALA A 292 13.34 18.21 8.36
N GLN A 293 12.84 17.51 7.33
CA GLN A 293 12.65 16.06 7.33
C GLN A 293 14.00 15.36 7.64
N GLY A 294 13.98 14.37 8.52
CA GLY A 294 15.19 13.68 9.01
C GLY A 294 15.95 14.43 10.11
N ARG A 295 15.63 15.71 10.36
CA ARG A 295 16.20 16.52 11.46
C ARG A 295 15.16 16.79 12.56
N ASP A 296 13.91 17.04 12.19
CA ASP A 296 12.83 17.46 13.08
C ASP A 296 11.70 16.41 13.22
N PHE A 297 11.54 15.53 12.22
CA PHE A 297 10.61 14.40 12.23
C PHE A 297 11.04 13.33 11.21
N VAL A 298 10.50 12.12 11.34
CA VAL A 298 10.75 11.00 10.43
C VAL A 298 9.47 10.63 9.69
N ASP A 299 9.55 10.46 8.37
CA ASP A 299 8.45 9.92 7.57
C ASP A 299 8.73 8.47 7.21
N ILE A 300 7.74 7.62 7.44
CA ILE A 300 7.71 6.23 7.01
C ILE A 300 6.53 6.07 6.06
N ARG A 301 6.81 5.89 4.77
CA ARG A 301 5.76 5.59 3.79
C ARG A 301 5.63 4.09 3.62
N MET A 302 4.41 3.58 3.79
CA MET A 302 4.13 2.15 3.61
C MET A 302 4.08 1.74 2.13
N GLN A 303 4.07 2.71 1.21
CA GLN A 303 4.07 2.47 -0.24
C GLN A 303 5.01 3.45 -0.95
N GLY A 304 5.85 2.92 -1.84
CA GLY A 304 6.44 3.66 -2.95
C GLY A 304 7.77 4.41 -2.74
N ASP A 305 8.45 4.34 -1.60
CA ASP A 305 9.72 5.09 -1.39
C ASP A 305 11.01 4.30 -1.74
N GLU A 306 10.94 2.98 -1.92
CA GLU A 306 12.13 2.14 -2.19
C GLU A 306 12.31 1.76 -3.66
N LYS A 307 13.48 1.16 -3.98
CA LYS A 307 13.70 0.48 -5.27
C LYS A 307 12.57 -0.53 -5.49
N LYS A 308 11.68 -0.16 -6.41
CA LYS A 308 10.43 -0.81 -6.83
C LYS A 308 10.46 -2.35 -6.96
N ASP A 309 11.62 -2.96 -7.22
CA ASP A 309 11.73 -4.43 -7.32
C ASP A 309 11.94 -5.12 -5.97
N ALA A 310 12.59 -4.46 -5.01
CA ALA A 310 12.77 -4.98 -3.66
C ALA A 310 11.43 -4.97 -2.90
N SER A 311 10.66 -3.88 -3.02
CA SER A 311 9.34 -3.75 -2.41
C SER A 311 8.37 -4.81 -2.92
N LYS A 312 8.32 -5.06 -4.24
CA LYS A 312 7.51 -6.14 -4.83
C LYS A 312 7.81 -7.51 -4.26
N LYS A 313 9.10 -7.88 -4.14
CA LYS A 313 9.51 -9.19 -3.60
C LYS A 313 9.16 -9.34 -2.12
N GLN A 314 9.35 -8.27 -1.34
CA GLN A 314 8.97 -8.24 0.07
C GLN A 314 7.46 -8.39 0.23
N PHE A 315 6.68 -7.64 -0.56
CA PHE A 315 5.22 -7.74 -0.53
C PHE A 315 4.70 -9.12 -0.92
N ARG A 316 5.25 -9.75 -1.97
CA ARG A 316 4.90 -11.14 -2.36
C ARG A 316 5.15 -12.14 -1.23
N THR A 317 6.22 -11.95 -0.45
CA THR A 317 6.54 -12.80 0.71
C THR A 317 5.51 -12.58 1.83
N MET A 318 5.22 -11.32 2.15
CA MET A 318 4.20 -10.94 3.14
C MET A 318 2.81 -11.48 2.78
N ALA A 319 2.38 -11.30 1.53
CA ALA A 319 1.07 -11.72 1.04
C ALA A 319 0.88 -13.25 1.13
N ARG A 320 1.93 -14.03 0.82
CA ARG A 320 1.92 -15.49 1.00
C ARG A 320 1.83 -15.90 2.47
N ASP A 321 2.56 -15.24 3.36
CA ASP A 321 2.47 -15.50 4.80
C ASP A 321 1.07 -15.20 5.34
N MET A 322 0.46 -14.08 4.90
CA MET A 322 -0.94 -13.77 5.21
C MET A 322 -1.88 -14.89 4.72
N ALA A 323 -1.80 -15.30 3.46
CA ALA A 323 -2.65 -16.37 2.93
C ALA A 323 -2.48 -17.68 3.71
N LYS A 324 -1.24 -18.04 4.08
CA LYS A 324 -0.93 -19.24 4.87
C LYS A 324 -1.60 -19.25 6.25
N ARG A 325 -1.74 -18.07 6.88
CA ARG A 325 -2.41 -17.92 8.18
C ARG A 325 -3.94 -17.94 8.07
N TYR A 326 -4.48 -17.39 6.99
CA TYR A 326 -5.93 -17.25 6.79
C TYR A 326 -6.59 -18.53 6.23
N LEU A 327 -5.91 -19.29 5.36
CA LEU A 327 -6.46 -20.51 4.74
C LEU A 327 -6.95 -21.57 5.75
N PRO A 328 -6.22 -21.89 6.84
CA PRO A 328 -6.66 -22.88 7.83
C PRO A 328 -7.96 -22.50 8.56
N MET A 329 -8.37 -21.23 8.53
CA MET A 329 -9.62 -20.78 9.15
C MET A 329 -10.84 -21.01 8.25
N VAL A 330 -10.64 -21.30 6.97
CA VAL A 330 -11.72 -21.64 6.04
C VAL A 330 -12.08 -23.10 6.25
N GLU A 331 -13.22 -23.34 6.90
CA GLU A 331 -13.64 -24.68 7.34
C GLU A 331 -13.67 -25.70 6.20
N GLY A 332 -14.19 -25.32 5.02
CA GLY A 332 -14.25 -26.18 3.84
C GLY A 332 -12.88 -26.61 3.31
N LEU A 333 -11.83 -25.82 3.54
CA LEU A 333 -10.46 -26.09 3.10
C LEU A 333 -9.64 -26.79 4.18
N ARG A 334 -9.84 -26.42 5.45
CA ARG A 334 -9.21 -27.05 6.61
C ARG A 334 -9.46 -28.55 6.63
N ASN A 335 -10.71 -28.98 6.40
CA ASN A 335 -11.08 -30.39 6.39
C ASN A 335 -10.38 -31.20 5.30
N ARG A 336 -9.83 -30.54 4.27
CA ARG A 336 -9.10 -31.15 3.15
C ARG A 336 -7.59 -30.92 3.23
N ASN A 337 -7.10 -30.34 4.32
CA ASN A 337 -5.70 -29.94 4.50
C ASN A 337 -5.20 -29.03 3.36
N ALA A 338 -6.08 -28.18 2.81
CA ALA A 338 -5.80 -27.31 1.68
C ALA A 338 -5.31 -25.94 2.16
N THR A 339 -4.06 -25.89 2.61
CA THR A 339 -3.45 -24.71 3.28
C THR A 339 -2.38 -24.01 2.45
N ASP A 340 -2.19 -24.43 1.19
CA ASP A 340 -1.15 -23.90 0.30
C ASP A 340 -1.80 -23.10 -0.85
N ILE A 341 -1.64 -21.78 -0.81
CA ILE A 341 -2.26 -20.87 -1.77
C ILE A 341 -1.73 -21.08 -3.20
N ASP A 342 -0.43 -21.41 -3.37
CA ASP A 342 0.17 -21.62 -4.69
C ASP A 342 -0.37 -22.91 -5.35
N ARG A 343 -0.82 -23.89 -4.56
CA ARG A 343 -1.53 -25.08 -5.08
C ARG A 343 -3.00 -24.81 -5.42
N LEU A 344 -3.65 -23.95 -4.65
CA LEU A 344 -5.04 -23.59 -4.85
C LEU A 344 -5.22 -22.63 -6.04
N VAL A 345 -4.22 -21.79 -6.27
CA VAL A 345 -4.16 -20.79 -7.35
C VAL A 345 -2.91 -21.07 -8.19
N PRO A 346 -2.92 -22.15 -9.01
CA PRO A 346 -1.76 -22.55 -9.78
C PRO A 346 -1.36 -21.51 -10.83
N SER A 347 -0.06 -21.36 -11.04
CA SER A 347 0.55 -20.57 -12.12
C SER A 347 0.76 -21.38 -13.40
N GLU A 348 -0.03 -22.44 -13.63
CA GLU A 348 0.10 -23.28 -14.83
C GLU A 348 -0.33 -22.49 -16.07
N PRO A 349 0.49 -22.43 -17.13
CA PRO A 349 0.15 -21.70 -18.35
C PRO A 349 -1.14 -22.22 -18.99
N PRO A 350 -2.08 -21.32 -19.34
CA PRO A 350 -3.27 -21.72 -20.06
C PRO A 350 -2.93 -22.12 -21.49
N LYS A 351 -3.62 -23.12 -22.03
CA LYS A 351 -3.45 -23.56 -23.43
C LYS A 351 -4.65 -23.13 -24.27
N LEU A 352 -4.38 -22.76 -25.51
CA LEU A 352 -5.45 -22.60 -26.51
C LEU A 352 -6.01 -23.96 -26.94
N SER A 353 -7.28 -23.97 -27.32
CA SER A 353 -7.87 -25.16 -27.95
C SER A 353 -7.21 -25.45 -29.31
N THR A 354 -7.27 -26.70 -29.76
CA THR A 354 -6.73 -27.11 -31.07
C THR A 354 -7.34 -26.33 -32.23
N GLY A 355 -8.63 -25.95 -32.13
CA GLY A 355 -9.30 -25.10 -33.12
C GLY A 355 -8.76 -23.66 -33.13
N GLN A 356 -8.54 -23.07 -31.96
CA GLN A 356 -7.97 -21.71 -31.85
C GLN A 356 -6.52 -21.66 -32.32
N LEU A 357 -5.72 -22.70 -32.06
CA LEU A 357 -4.35 -22.81 -32.57
C LEU A 357 -4.32 -22.84 -34.10
N LYS A 358 -5.21 -23.62 -34.73
CA LYS A 358 -5.32 -23.65 -36.21
C LYS A 358 -5.77 -22.31 -36.80
N ASP A 359 -6.68 -21.59 -36.13
CA ASP A 359 -7.06 -20.23 -36.56
C ASP A 359 -5.87 -19.26 -36.46
N LEU A 360 -5.10 -19.32 -35.36
CA LEU A 360 -3.91 -18.49 -35.16
C LEU A 360 -2.85 -18.77 -36.23
N GLU A 361 -2.59 -20.04 -36.53
CA GLU A 361 -1.67 -20.45 -37.60
C GLU A 361 -2.13 -19.90 -38.97
N SER A 362 -3.42 -20.01 -39.27
CA SER A 362 -4.00 -19.48 -40.51
C SER A 362 -3.91 -17.94 -40.59
N ARG A 363 -4.06 -17.22 -39.47
CA ARG A 363 -3.86 -15.76 -39.41
C ARG A 363 -2.41 -15.39 -39.64
N VAL A 364 -1.48 -16.14 -39.03
CA VAL A 364 -0.04 -15.95 -39.19
C VAL A 364 0.37 -16.13 -40.66
N GLY A 365 -0.20 -17.12 -41.37
CA GLY A 365 -0.02 -17.29 -42.82
C GLY A 365 -0.59 -16.12 -43.63
N ARG A 366 -1.82 -15.68 -43.35
CA ARG A 366 -2.43 -14.52 -44.00
C ARG A 366 -1.64 -13.23 -43.80
N ASP A 367 -1.11 -13.00 -42.61
CA ASP A 367 -0.28 -11.83 -42.32
C ASP A 367 1.05 -11.89 -43.10
N GLN A 368 1.66 -13.07 -43.23
CA GLN A 368 2.86 -13.24 -44.05
C GLN A 368 2.61 -12.83 -45.51
N GLU A 369 1.52 -13.31 -46.11
CA GLU A 369 1.12 -12.95 -47.48
C GLU A 369 0.85 -11.45 -47.62
N LYS A 370 0.06 -10.89 -46.68
CA LYS A 370 -0.30 -9.47 -46.67
C LYS A 370 0.90 -8.54 -46.55
N LEU A 371 1.88 -8.93 -45.73
CA LEU A 371 3.12 -8.17 -45.51
C LEU A 371 4.18 -8.45 -46.60
N LYS A 372 3.90 -9.34 -47.55
CA LYS A 372 4.80 -9.75 -48.64
C LYS A 372 6.15 -10.27 -48.13
N ILE A 373 6.14 -11.05 -47.05
CA ILE A 373 7.35 -11.63 -46.46
C ILE A 373 7.67 -12.95 -47.15
N GLY A 374 8.84 -13.04 -47.80
CA GLY A 374 9.26 -14.25 -48.49
C GLY A 374 9.61 -15.42 -47.55
N PRO A 375 9.68 -16.65 -48.09
CA PRO A 375 9.85 -17.87 -47.30
C PRO A 375 11.19 -17.92 -46.56
N LYS A 376 12.25 -17.33 -47.13
CA LYS A 376 13.57 -17.26 -46.49
C LYS A 376 13.50 -16.40 -45.22
N ARG A 377 12.96 -15.18 -45.32
CA ARG A 377 12.82 -14.28 -44.17
C ARG A 377 11.88 -14.87 -43.12
N ARG A 378 10.80 -15.52 -43.54
CA ARG A 378 9.90 -16.23 -42.64
C ARG A 378 10.66 -17.25 -41.79
N LYS A 379 11.47 -18.09 -42.43
CA LYS A 379 12.29 -19.09 -41.73
C LYS A 379 13.27 -18.45 -40.74
N GLU A 380 13.92 -17.34 -41.10
CA GLU A 380 14.81 -16.62 -40.18
C GLU A 380 14.06 -16.11 -38.93
N ILE A 381 12.84 -15.56 -39.10
CA ILE A 381 12.00 -15.14 -37.98
C ILE A 381 11.60 -16.32 -37.10
N ASP A 382 11.24 -17.45 -37.73
CA ASP A 382 10.89 -18.66 -37.01
C ASP A 382 12.07 -19.19 -36.19
N ASP A 383 13.27 -19.25 -36.79
CA ASP A 383 14.52 -19.68 -36.13
C ASP A 383 14.86 -18.76 -34.93
N ILE A 384 14.70 -17.43 -35.07
CA ILE A 384 14.93 -16.46 -33.97
C ILE A 384 14.00 -16.74 -32.77
N VAL A 385 12.72 -17.02 -33.03
CA VAL A 385 11.75 -17.29 -31.96
C VAL A 385 12.01 -18.66 -31.35
N ASP A 386 12.24 -19.68 -32.16
CA ASP A 386 12.47 -21.05 -31.69
C ASP A 386 13.75 -21.13 -30.85
N ASP A 387 14.81 -20.40 -31.23
CA ASP A 387 16.02 -20.26 -30.41
C ASP A 387 15.75 -19.58 -29.07
N PHE A 388 14.93 -18.52 -29.05
CA PHE A 388 14.54 -17.87 -27.81
C PHE A 388 13.76 -18.81 -26.89
N ILE A 389 12.77 -19.53 -27.42
CA ILE A 389 11.96 -20.49 -26.66
C ILE A 389 12.82 -21.64 -26.12
N ARG A 390 13.77 -22.16 -26.90
CA ARG A 390 14.70 -23.21 -26.44
C ARG A 390 15.64 -22.74 -25.33
N ARG A 391 16.06 -21.47 -25.35
CA ARG A 391 17.00 -20.91 -24.37
C ARG A 391 16.31 -20.39 -23.12
N THR A 392 15.06 -19.95 -23.24
CA THR A 392 14.32 -19.38 -22.11
C THR A 392 13.89 -20.49 -21.14
N LYS A 393 13.84 -20.14 -19.86
CA LYS A 393 13.19 -20.95 -18.82
C LYS A 393 11.88 -20.30 -18.38
N SER A 394 11.27 -19.50 -19.26
CA SER A 394 9.99 -18.85 -18.94
C SER A 394 8.94 -19.93 -18.74
N TYR A 395 8.11 -19.76 -17.72
CA TYR A 395 7.10 -20.76 -17.40
C TYR A 395 5.98 -20.82 -18.46
N ASP A 396 5.76 -19.74 -19.23
CA ASP A 396 4.66 -19.60 -20.21
C ASP A 396 5.21 -19.36 -21.63
N ASP A 397 5.80 -20.41 -22.23
CA ASP A 397 6.46 -20.41 -23.54
C ASP A 397 5.77 -21.38 -24.54
N GLY A 398 4.48 -21.61 -24.36
CA GLY A 398 3.68 -22.54 -25.16
C GLY A 398 3.68 -22.23 -26.67
N PRO A 399 3.27 -23.21 -27.52
CA PRO A 399 3.29 -23.06 -28.97
C PRO A 399 2.45 -21.88 -29.47
N GLU A 400 1.35 -21.54 -28.80
CA GLU A 400 0.54 -20.36 -29.10
C GLU A 400 1.33 -19.06 -28.92
N VAL A 401 2.16 -18.98 -27.87
CA VAL A 401 2.98 -17.80 -27.57
C VAL A 401 4.05 -17.65 -28.65
N ALA A 402 4.73 -18.74 -29.01
CA ALA A 402 5.71 -18.74 -30.10
C ALA A 402 5.09 -18.27 -31.44
N MET A 403 3.89 -18.74 -31.79
CA MET A 403 3.18 -18.30 -33.00
C MET A 403 2.84 -16.81 -32.96
N ALA A 404 2.35 -16.30 -31.83
CA ALA A 404 2.06 -14.88 -31.66
C ALA A 404 3.34 -14.02 -31.67
N MET A 405 4.46 -14.49 -31.12
CA MET A 405 5.76 -13.83 -31.22
C MET A 405 6.23 -13.72 -32.68
N LYS A 406 6.12 -14.82 -33.44
CA LYS A 406 6.43 -14.84 -34.89
C LYS A 406 5.61 -13.79 -35.63
N ARG A 407 4.30 -13.70 -35.33
CA ARG A 407 3.40 -12.65 -35.84
C ARG A 407 3.92 -11.25 -35.55
N ILE A 408 4.27 -10.94 -34.30
CA ILE A 408 4.80 -9.63 -33.90
C ILE A 408 6.08 -9.29 -34.66
N LEU A 409 7.02 -10.24 -34.76
CA LEU A 409 8.30 -10.01 -35.45
C LEU A 409 8.12 -9.76 -36.96
N MET A 410 7.16 -10.42 -37.61
CA MET A 410 6.81 -10.14 -39.01
C MET A 410 6.31 -8.69 -39.20
N HIS A 411 5.42 -8.21 -38.33
CA HIS A 411 4.96 -6.82 -38.39
C HIS A 411 6.09 -5.82 -38.06
N ARG A 412 6.97 -6.13 -37.10
CA ARG A 412 8.17 -5.32 -36.81
C ARG A 412 9.11 -5.24 -38.00
N TYR A 413 9.31 -6.34 -38.72
CA TYR A 413 10.10 -6.38 -39.95
C TYR A 413 9.53 -5.44 -41.01
N ALA A 414 8.23 -5.58 -41.31
CA ALA A 414 7.55 -4.75 -42.30
C ALA A 414 7.66 -3.24 -41.98
N VAL A 415 7.47 -2.86 -40.71
CA VAL A 415 7.60 -1.46 -40.27
C VAL A 415 9.03 -0.94 -40.45
N ARG A 416 10.07 -1.75 -40.21
CA ARG A 416 11.48 -1.35 -40.36
C ARG A 416 11.87 -1.15 -41.82
N ILE A 417 11.34 -1.96 -42.73
CA ILE A 417 11.57 -1.80 -44.17
C ILE A 417 10.88 -0.56 -44.69
N ALA A 418 9.62 -0.34 -44.31
CA ALA A 418 8.88 0.84 -44.74
C ALA A 418 9.54 2.17 -44.33
N ARG A 419 10.31 2.16 -43.22
CA ARG A 419 11.09 3.32 -42.74
C ARG A 419 12.48 3.44 -43.36
N SER A 420 12.93 2.43 -44.10
CA SER A 420 14.23 2.47 -44.79
C SER A 420 14.07 3.19 -46.13
N THR A 421 15.04 4.03 -46.48
CA THR A 421 15.04 4.82 -47.73
C THR A 421 14.81 3.88 -48.93
N PRO A 422 13.90 4.19 -49.87
CA PRO A 422 13.70 3.34 -51.04
C PRO A 422 15.01 3.19 -51.81
N SER A 423 15.50 1.96 -51.95
CA SER A 423 16.57 1.66 -52.89
C SER A 423 16.04 1.84 -54.31
N LEU A 424 16.87 2.35 -55.22
CA LEU A 424 16.56 2.41 -56.66
C LEU A 424 16.44 1.01 -57.29
N PHE A 425 16.83 -0.03 -56.57
CA PHE A 425 16.67 -1.44 -56.93
C PHE A 425 15.64 -2.10 -56.01
N GLU A 426 14.68 -2.82 -56.59
CA GLU A 426 13.74 -3.67 -55.83
C GLU A 426 14.48 -4.87 -55.23
N GLU A 427 15.02 -4.70 -54.03
CA GLU A 427 15.50 -5.82 -53.23
C GLU A 427 14.31 -6.58 -52.65
N ILE A 428 14.20 -7.86 -52.99
CA ILE A 428 13.23 -8.79 -52.39
C ILE A 428 13.74 -9.17 -50.99
N ASP A 429 12.93 -8.97 -49.95
CA ASP A 429 13.25 -9.24 -48.53
C ASP A 429 14.52 -8.53 -48.00
N PRO A 430 14.61 -7.19 -48.06
CA PRO A 430 15.80 -6.47 -47.63
C PRO A 430 16.11 -6.68 -46.14
N ASP A 431 17.38 -6.63 -45.79
CA ASP A 431 17.81 -6.74 -44.39
C ASP A 431 17.45 -5.46 -43.62
N PRO A 432 16.85 -5.58 -42.42
CA PRO A 432 16.49 -4.40 -41.65
C PRO A 432 17.76 -3.78 -41.05
N LYS A 433 17.88 -2.44 -41.12
CA LYS A 433 19.01 -1.70 -40.52
C LYS A 433 19.25 -2.03 -39.05
N THR A 434 18.18 -2.35 -38.32
CA THR A 434 18.25 -2.88 -36.95
C THR A 434 17.77 -4.33 -36.97
N PRO A 435 18.55 -5.29 -36.46
CA PRO A 435 18.20 -6.71 -36.50
C PRO A 435 16.97 -7.02 -35.66
N LEU A 436 16.17 -7.99 -36.10
CA LEU A 436 15.04 -8.50 -35.32
C LEU A 436 15.59 -9.25 -34.10
N LYS A 437 14.85 -9.17 -32.98
CA LYS A 437 15.20 -9.83 -31.73
C LYS A 437 13.93 -10.34 -31.08
N ALA A 438 13.95 -11.60 -30.67
CA ALA A 438 13.00 -12.16 -29.72
C ALA A 438 13.57 -12.01 -28.30
N ASP A 439 12.77 -11.47 -27.39
CA ASP A 439 13.08 -11.37 -25.97
C ASP A 439 11.83 -11.50 -25.11
N ALA A 440 12.00 -11.40 -23.78
CA ALA A 440 10.93 -11.57 -22.80
C ALA A 440 9.79 -10.55 -23.00
N ASP A 441 10.09 -9.34 -23.48
CA ASP A 441 9.06 -8.32 -23.74
C ASP A 441 8.20 -8.71 -24.94
N VAL A 442 8.80 -9.22 -26.03
CA VAL A 442 8.05 -9.75 -27.17
C VAL A 442 7.19 -10.94 -26.76
N ALA A 443 7.71 -11.84 -25.92
CA ALA A 443 6.96 -12.97 -25.40
C ALA A 443 5.76 -12.52 -24.55
N HIS A 444 5.95 -11.52 -23.69
CA HIS A 444 4.85 -10.97 -22.88
C HIS A 444 3.83 -10.23 -23.75
N GLY A 445 4.27 -9.42 -24.72
CA GLY A 445 3.37 -8.77 -25.68
C GLY A 445 2.54 -9.78 -26.47
N ALA A 446 3.14 -10.92 -26.87
CA ALA A 446 2.42 -12.03 -27.49
C ALA A 446 1.30 -12.56 -26.58
N ARG A 447 1.53 -12.72 -25.26
CA ARG A 447 0.50 -13.11 -24.30
C ARG A 447 -0.63 -12.08 -24.21
N VAL A 448 -0.32 -10.79 -24.23
CA VAL A 448 -1.33 -9.71 -24.26
C VAL A 448 -2.19 -9.81 -25.52
N HIS A 449 -1.59 -10.00 -26.70
CA HIS A 449 -2.33 -10.23 -27.94
C HIS A 449 -3.26 -11.46 -27.83
N LEU A 450 -2.73 -12.58 -27.35
CA LEU A 450 -3.52 -13.81 -27.18
C LEU A 450 -4.68 -13.64 -26.19
N HIS A 451 -4.49 -12.82 -25.15
CA HIS A 451 -5.54 -12.50 -24.20
C HIS A 451 -6.70 -11.78 -24.87
N HIS A 452 -6.43 -10.70 -25.60
CA HIS A 452 -7.48 -9.90 -26.23
C HIS A 452 -8.10 -10.55 -27.45
N GLU A 453 -7.35 -11.37 -28.20
CA GLU A 453 -7.85 -12.01 -29.43
C GLU A 453 -8.56 -13.35 -29.17
N TYR A 454 -8.14 -14.12 -28.17
CA TYR A 454 -8.62 -15.49 -27.93
C TYR A 454 -9.16 -15.73 -26.51
N ASN A 455 -9.23 -14.69 -25.67
CA ASN A 455 -9.56 -14.80 -24.24
C ASN A 455 -8.63 -15.78 -23.50
N ARG A 456 -7.36 -15.86 -23.93
CA ARG A 456 -6.35 -16.62 -23.19
C ARG A 456 -6.09 -15.90 -21.86
N PRO A 457 -6.18 -16.57 -20.70
CA PRO A 457 -5.90 -15.93 -19.41
C PRO A 457 -4.52 -15.26 -19.40
N LEU A 458 -4.47 -14.02 -18.92
CA LEU A 458 -3.25 -13.21 -18.82
C LEU A 458 -2.76 -13.13 -17.38
N HIS A 459 -3.68 -12.95 -16.43
CA HIS A 459 -3.42 -12.80 -15.01
C HIS A 459 -3.89 -14.05 -14.28
N TYR A 460 -2.94 -14.79 -13.74
CA TYR A 460 -3.18 -16.02 -12.99
C TYR A 460 -1.96 -16.33 -12.12
N GLY A 461 -2.18 -17.09 -11.05
CA GLY A 461 -1.17 -17.38 -10.04
C GLY A 461 -1.06 -16.29 -8.97
N VAL A 462 -0.40 -16.65 -7.87
CA VAL A 462 -0.30 -15.79 -6.68
C VAL A 462 0.51 -14.52 -6.94
N ASP A 463 1.52 -14.58 -7.79
CA ASP A 463 2.36 -13.43 -8.12
C ASP A 463 1.58 -12.33 -8.85
N GLU A 464 0.69 -12.69 -9.78
CA GLU A 464 -0.18 -11.74 -10.48
C GLU A 464 -1.20 -11.11 -9.52
N ILE A 465 -1.70 -11.85 -8.52
CA ILE A 465 -2.57 -11.29 -7.47
C ILE A 465 -1.81 -10.25 -6.64
N CYS A 466 -0.56 -10.56 -6.28
CA CYS A 466 0.29 -9.63 -5.52
C CYS A 466 0.55 -8.36 -6.34
N ASP A 467 0.87 -8.51 -7.62
CA ASP A 467 1.13 -7.38 -8.51
C ASP A 467 -0.15 -6.55 -8.77
N ALA A 468 -1.32 -7.20 -8.90
CA ALA A 468 -2.63 -6.56 -9.00
C ALA A 468 -3.00 -5.71 -7.76
N SER A 469 -2.39 -6.04 -6.62
CA SER A 469 -2.68 -5.40 -5.34
C SER A 469 -1.82 -4.18 -5.06
N ASN A 470 -0.81 -3.86 -5.88
CA ASN A 470 0.06 -2.69 -5.74
C ASN A 470 0.59 -2.46 -4.31
N GLU A 471 1.09 -3.52 -3.68
CA GLU A 471 1.63 -3.47 -2.31
C GLU A 471 0.60 -3.07 -1.24
N ASN A 472 -0.70 -3.22 -1.53
CA ASN A 472 -1.80 -2.99 -0.61
C ASN A 472 -2.35 -4.32 -0.06
N ALA A 473 -2.19 -4.52 1.25
CA ALA A 473 -2.60 -5.75 1.93
C ALA A 473 -4.12 -5.98 1.89
N GLU A 474 -4.94 -4.93 2.00
CA GLU A 474 -6.39 -5.04 1.93
C GLU A 474 -6.85 -5.43 0.52
N VAL A 475 -6.27 -4.83 -0.52
CA VAL A 475 -6.59 -5.19 -1.93
C VAL A 475 -6.20 -6.65 -2.21
N PHE A 476 -5.04 -7.09 -1.71
CA PHE A 476 -4.64 -8.50 -1.78
C PHE A 476 -5.65 -9.42 -1.13
N LEU A 477 -6.08 -9.11 0.10
CA LEU A 477 -7.08 -9.90 0.82
C LEU A 477 -8.43 -9.92 0.09
N GLN A 478 -8.83 -8.82 -0.55
CA GLN A 478 -10.06 -8.78 -1.35
C GLN A 478 -9.99 -9.71 -2.57
N PHE A 479 -8.88 -9.71 -3.32
CA PHE A 479 -8.70 -10.63 -4.45
C PHE A 479 -8.56 -12.09 -4.00
N ALA A 480 -7.70 -12.36 -3.02
CA ALA A 480 -7.50 -13.69 -2.47
C ALA A 480 -8.80 -14.24 -1.87
N GLY A 481 -9.58 -13.41 -1.18
CA GLY A 481 -10.86 -13.80 -0.58
C GLY A 481 -11.89 -14.23 -1.61
N GLU A 482 -11.98 -13.53 -2.75
CA GLU A 482 -12.90 -13.90 -3.84
C GLU A 482 -12.50 -15.24 -4.48
N LEU A 483 -11.20 -15.45 -4.71
CA LEU A 483 -10.68 -16.72 -5.23
C LEU A 483 -10.93 -17.87 -4.25
N VAL A 484 -10.64 -17.65 -2.95
CA VAL A 484 -10.84 -18.64 -1.89
C VAL A 484 -12.31 -18.99 -1.73
N ALA A 485 -13.24 -18.04 -1.84
CA ALA A 485 -14.68 -18.32 -1.81
C ALA A 485 -15.13 -19.24 -2.96
N ASN A 486 -14.56 -19.04 -4.15
CA ASN A 486 -14.79 -19.92 -5.31
C ASN A 486 -14.18 -21.31 -5.09
N ILE A 487 -12.98 -21.40 -4.53
CA ILE A 487 -12.33 -22.67 -4.18
C ILE A 487 -13.15 -23.42 -3.11
N GLU A 488 -13.65 -22.73 -2.08
CA GLU A 488 -14.52 -23.32 -1.05
C GLU A 488 -15.81 -23.86 -1.67
N THR A 489 -16.43 -23.12 -2.60
CA THR A 489 -17.60 -23.60 -3.36
C THR A 489 -17.28 -24.87 -4.15
N ARG A 490 -16.10 -24.96 -4.77
CA ARG A 490 -15.64 -26.17 -5.46
C ARG A 490 -15.37 -27.31 -4.50
N ALA A 491 -14.83 -27.04 -3.32
CA ALA A 491 -14.65 -28.02 -2.25
C ALA A 491 -15.99 -28.62 -1.83
N ILE A 492 -17.01 -27.79 -1.58
CA ILE A 492 -18.38 -28.24 -1.23
C ILE A 492 -18.97 -29.12 -2.34
N ARG A 493 -18.72 -28.77 -3.61
CA ARG A 493 -19.19 -29.53 -4.78
C ARG A 493 -18.34 -30.75 -5.11
N ASN A 494 -17.35 -31.11 -4.31
CA ASN A 494 -16.40 -32.21 -4.57
C ASN A 494 -15.63 -32.08 -5.89
N ASN A 495 -15.44 -30.86 -6.39
CA ASN A 495 -14.60 -30.59 -7.56
C ASN A 495 -13.12 -30.49 -7.15
N PRO A 496 -12.18 -30.61 -8.11
CA PRO A 496 -10.77 -30.29 -7.87
C PRO A 496 -10.61 -28.89 -7.28
N LEU A 497 -9.79 -28.75 -6.24
CA LEU A 497 -9.63 -27.48 -5.52
C LEU A 497 -8.86 -26.44 -6.35
N ALA A 498 -7.81 -26.85 -7.04
CA ALA A 498 -6.96 -25.98 -7.84
C ALA A 498 -7.77 -25.21 -8.89
N LEU A 499 -7.80 -23.89 -8.78
CA LEU A 499 -8.59 -22.99 -9.62
C LEU A 499 -7.92 -22.81 -10.98
N PRO A 500 -8.54 -23.23 -12.10
CA PRO A 500 -7.96 -23.05 -13.44
C PRO A 500 -7.70 -21.57 -13.77
N ALA A 501 -6.66 -21.29 -14.55
CA ALA A 501 -6.28 -19.92 -14.92
C ALA A 501 -7.44 -19.11 -15.55
N LYS A 502 -8.34 -19.76 -16.28
CA LYS A 502 -9.54 -19.12 -16.86
C LYS A 502 -10.50 -18.62 -15.78
N ASP A 503 -10.75 -19.44 -14.76
CA ASP A 503 -11.62 -19.06 -13.65
C ASP A 503 -10.96 -17.96 -12.82
N GLN A 504 -9.65 -18.09 -12.55
CA GLN A 504 -8.87 -17.05 -11.87
C GLN A 504 -8.98 -15.69 -12.57
N GLN A 505 -8.72 -15.63 -13.88
CA GLN A 505 -8.81 -14.40 -14.68
C GLN A 505 -10.21 -13.78 -14.62
N SER A 506 -11.28 -14.59 -14.76
CA SER A 506 -12.66 -14.11 -14.70
C SER A 506 -13.01 -13.53 -13.33
N ILE A 507 -12.66 -14.25 -12.25
CA ILE A 507 -12.92 -13.82 -10.87
C ILE A 507 -12.15 -12.53 -10.55
N LEU A 508 -10.87 -12.46 -10.92
CA LEU A 508 -10.04 -11.26 -10.70
C LEU A 508 -10.59 -10.06 -11.47
N LEU A 509 -11.02 -10.25 -12.72
CA LEU A 509 -11.62 -9.20 -13.53
C LEU A 509 -12.92 -8.65 -12.91
N GLU A 510 -13.83 -9.54 -12.51
CA GLU A 510 -15.09 -9.16 -11.86
C GLU A 510 -14.82 -8.44 -10.53
N LYS A 511 -13.88 -8.95 -9.74
CA LYS A 511 -13.50 -8.33 -8.47
C LYS A 511 -12.88 -6.94 -8.68
N ALA A 512 -12.00 -6.79 -9.65
CA ALA A 512 -11.38 -5.50 -9.96
C ALA A 512 -12.41 -4.46 -10.40
N LYS A 513 -13.39 -4.85 -11.23
CA LYS A 513 -14.52 -4.00 -11.60
C LYS A 513 -15.34 -3.59 -10.38
N SER A 514 -15.67 -4.56 -9.52
CA SER A 514 -16.40 -4.29 -8.28
C SER A 514 -15.66 -3.31 -7.36
N ILE A 515 -14.32 -3.41 -7.25
CA ILE A 515 -13.50 -2.45 -6.49
C ILE A 515 -13.62 -1.05 -7.10
N MET A 516 -13.43 -0.92 -8.42
CA MET A 516 -13.55 0.36 -9.11
C MET A 516 -14.96 0.97 -9.04
N ASP A 517 -16.00 0.12 -9.09
CA ASP A 517 -17.40 0.52 -8.94
C ASP A 517 -17.71 1.02 -7.52
N SER A 518 -17.01 0.49 -6.52
CA SER A 518 -17.18 0.87 -5.11
C SER A 518 -16.40 2.13 -4.70
N TRP A 519 -15.65 2.75 -5.59
CA TRP A 519 -14.88 3.96 -5.28
C TRP A 519 -15.76 5.11 -4.80
N ALA A 520 -15.64 5.41 -3.51
CA ALA A 520 -16.38 6.46 -2.83
C ALA A 520 -15.40 7.42 -2.13
N PHE A 521 -14.84 8.35 -2.91
CA PHE A 521 -13.93 9.39 -2.43
C PHE A 521 -14.05 10.65 -3.30
N PRO A 522 -13.53 11.82 -2.85
CA PRO A 522 -13.63 13.05 -3.61
C PRO A 522 -13.06 12.90 -5.03
N HIS A 523 -13.77 13.44 -6.03
CA HIS A 523 -13.43 13.30 -7.45
C HIS A 523 -13.40 11.86 -8.01
N ALA A 524 -13.92 10.84 -7.32
CA ALA A 524 -13.90 9.44 -7.78
C ALA A 524 -14.42 9.26 -9.22
N LYS A 525 -15.48 9.99 -9.62
CA LYS A 525 -16.01 9.95 -11.00
C LYS A 525 -14.99 10.45 -12.03
N ARG A 526 -14.28 11.55 -11.73
CA ARG A 526 -13.24 12.10 -12.62
C ARG A 526 -12.02 11.17 -12.68
N VAL A 527 -11.61 10.62 -11.54
CA VAL A 527 -10.52 9.62 -11.47
C VAL A 527 -10.88 8.41 -12.33
N ARG A 528 -12.11 7.91 -12.23
CA ARG A 528 -12.60 6.81 -13.06
C ARG A 528 -12.53 7.12 -14.56
N GLN A 529 -13.05 8.27 -14.98
CA GLN A 529 -12.98 8.70 -16.38
C GLN A 529 -11.53 8.78 -16.89
N MET A 530 -10.63 9.32 -16.08
CA MET A 530 -9.21 9.44 -16.40
C MET A 530 -8.54 8.07 -16.56
N VAL A 531 -8.70 7.16 -15.59
CA VAL A 531 -8.08 5.82 -15.69
C VAL A 531 -8.72 4.97 -16.78
N ASP A 532 -10.01 5.17 -17.06
CA ASP A 532 -10.71 4.45 -18.12
C ASP A 532 -10.17 4.85 -19.51
N ALA A 533 -9.92 6.13 -19.73
CA ALA A 533 -9.33 6.64 -20.96
C ALA A 533 -7.87 6.20 -21.12
N ILE A 534 -7.06 6.35 -20.07
CA ILE A 534 -5.65 5.90 -20.08
C ILE A 534 -5.58 4.40 -20.34
N GLY A 535 -6.45 3.60 -19.71
CA GLY A 535 -6.50 2.14 -19.87
C GLY A 535 -6.88 1.74 -21.29
N ALA A 536 -7.85 2.44 -21.90
CA ALA A 536 -8.24 2.22 -23.29
C ALA A 536 -7.10 2.55 -24.27
N ASP A 537 -6.42 3.67 -24.07
CA ASP A 537 -5.29 4.09 -24.92
C ASP A 537 -4.10 3.13 -24.79
N CYS A 538 -3.76 2.73 -23.56
CA CYS A 538 -2.72 1.73 -23.30
C CYS A 538 -3.04 0.39 -23.98
N ARG A 539 -4.29 -0.06 -23.89
CA ARG A 539 -4.75 -1.29 -24.57
C ARG A 539 -4.61 -1.17 -26.08
N ALA A 540 -5.08 -0.06 -26.66
CA ALA A 540 -5.03 0.15 -28.11
C ALA A 540 -3.59 0.13 -28.64
N GLU A 541 -2.67 0.84 -27.98
CA GLU A 541 -1.26 0.89 -28.38
C GLU A 541 -0.56 -0.47 -28.20
N SER A 542 -0.91 -1.21 -27.14
CA SER A 542 -0.35 -2.54 -26.86
C SER A 542 -0.78 -3.60 -27.88
N LEU A 543 -1.93 -3.43 -28.52
CA LEU A 543 -2.49 -4.34 -29.52
C LEU A 543 -2.09 -4.00 -30.95
N LEU A 544 -1.26 -2.98 -31.15
CA LEU A 544 -0.68 -2.73 -32.46
C LEU A 544 0.10 -3.97 -32.93
N PRO A 545 -0.04 -4.41 -34.19
CA PRO A 545 0.49 -5.71 -34.64
C PRO A 545 2.00 -5.91 -34.45
N ASN A 546 2.77 -4.83 -34.42
CA ASN A 546 4.22 -4.83 -34.20
C ASN A 546 4.62 -4.75 -32.71
N ALA A 547 3.66 -4.68 -31.78
CA ALA A 547 3.85 -4.50 -30.34
C ALA A 547 4.97 -3.49 -30.03
N PRO A 548 4.78 -2.20 -30.36
CA PRO A 548 5.86 -1.20 -30.34
C PRO A 548 6.44 -1.01 -28.93
N LEU A 549 5.63 -1.25 -27.90
CA LEU A 549 5.99 -1.13 -26.49
C LEU A 549 6.36 -2.48 -25.85
N GLY A 550 6.73 -3.48 -26.65
CA GLY A 550 7.22 -4.76 -26.15
C GLY A 550 6.15 -5.53 -25.36
N ALA A 551 6.30 -5.57 -24.03
CA ALA A 551 5.35 -6.22 -23.13
C ALA A 551 3.97 -5.55 -23.10
N GLY A 552 3.85 -4.34 -23.63
CA GLY A 552 2.62 -3.54 -23.61
C GLY A 552 2.74 -2.33 -22.69
N ALA A 553 1.73 -1.49 -22.69
CA ALA A 553 1.65 -0.28 -21.89
C ALA A 553 0.68 -0.45 -20.72
N ASN A 554 1.03 0.19 -19.61
CA ASN A 554 0.16 0.43 -18.47
C ASN A 554 0.32 1.84 -17.90
N ALA A 555 0.99 2.73 -18.62
CA ALA A 555 1.33 4.06 -18.15
C ALA A 555 1.28 5.10 -19.26
N ILE A 556 1.13 6.36 -18.84
CA ILE A 556 1.44 7.52 -19.67
C ILE A 556 2.67 8.23 -19.10
N ALA A 557 3.36 9.00 -19.94
CA ALA A 557 4.51 9.79 -19.53
C ALA A 557 4.31 11.25 -19.89
N ILE A 558 4.51 12.13 -18.91
CA ILE A 558 4.54 13.59 -19.10
C ILE A 558 5.97 14.05 -18.86
N LEU A 559 6.43 15.08 -19.58
CA LEU A 559 7.77 15.62 -19.35
C LEU A 559 7.89 16.12 -17.91
N GLU A 560 9.02 15.85 -17.27
CA GLU A 560 9.24 16.25 -15.88
C GLU A 560 9.15 17.78 -15.73
N GLU A 561 9.69 18.53 -16.68
CA GLU A 561 9.60 20.00 -16.74
C GLU A 561 8.15 20.52 -16.76
N ASP A 562 7.28 19.89 -17.54
CA ASP A 562 5.86 20.25 -17.61
C ASP A 562 5.19 19.98 -16.25
N MET A 563 5.52 18.85 -15.64
CA MET A 563 4.97 18.46 -14.34
C MET A 563 5.46 19.32 -13.18
N GLU A 564 6.67 19.88 -13.25
CA GLU A 564 7.17 20.85 -12.27
C GLU A 564 6.53 22.22 -12.44
N ALA A 565 6.20 22.61 -13.67
CA ALA A 565 5.53 23.87 -13.98
C ALA A 565 4.02 23.87 -13.61
N MET A 566 3.44 22.69 -13.34
CA MET A 566 2.04 22.55 -12.99
C MET A 566 1.75 23.09 -11.57
N SER A 567 0.72 23.93 -11.43
CA SER A 567 0.17 24.25 -10.11
C SER A 567 -0.62 23.07 -9.58
N PHE A 568 -0.18 22.50 -8.46
CA PHE A 568 -0.85 21.37 -7.81
C PHE A 568 -2.07 21.78 -6.96
N ASP A 569 -2.31 23.07 -6.80
CA ASP A 569 -3.47 23.62 -6.08
C ASP A 569 -4.73 23.66 -6.94
N ASP A 570 -4.63 23.31 -8.22
CA ASP A 570 -5.75 23.26 -9.13
C ASP A 570 -6.58 21.96 -8.98
N GLU A 571 -7.73 21.92 -9.67
CA GLU A 571 -8.62 20.75 -9.61
C GLU A 571 -7.95 19.48 -10.15
N LEU A 572 -7.04 19.59 -11.13
CA LEU A 572 -6.30 18.44 -11.66
C LEU A 572 -5.34 17.87 -10.60
N GLY A 573 -4.63 18.73 -9.87
CA GLY A 573 -3.78 18.34 -8.74
C GLY A 573 -4.57 17.58 -7.69
N SER A 574 -5.79 18.04 -7.39
CA SER A 574 -6.71 17.31 -6.49
C SER A 574 -7.13 15.95 -7.05
N VAL A 575 -7.50 15.85 -8.34
CA VAL A 575 -7.86 14.58 -8.99
C VAL A 575 -6.69 13.58 -8.93
N LEU A 576 -5.47 14.02 -9.26
CA LEU A 576 -4.27 13.18 -9.23
C LEU A 576 -3.91 12.75 -7.81
N LYS A 577 -4.02 13.65 -6.83
CA LYS A 577 -3.84 13.35 -5.41
C LYS A 577 -4.75 12.20 -4.97
N TYR A 578 -6.06 12.30 -5.20
CA TYR A 578 -6.99 11.26 -4.81
C TYR A 578 -6.79 9.96 -5.60
N ALA A 579 -6.44 10.05 -6.89
CA ALA A 579 -6.11 8.87 -7.70
C ALA A 579 -4.91 8.10 -7.13
N ILE A 580 -3.85 8.77 -6.69
CA ILE A 580 -2.69 8.12 -6.06
C ILE A 580 -3.04 7.59 -4.67
N ALA A 581 -3.67 8.43 -3.84
CA ALA A 581 -3.96 8.10 -2.46
C ALA A 581 -4.91 6.90 -2.29
N HIS A 582 -5.81 6.71 -3.24
CA HIS A 582 -6.74 5.58 -3.27
C HIS A 582 -6.28 4.43 -4.16
N GLY A 583 -5.05 4.47 -4.68
CA GLY A 583 -4.45 3.38 -5.44
C GLY A 583 -5.13 3.13 -6.79
N ALA A 584 -5.61 4.17 -7.47
CA ALA A 584 -6.03 4.09 -8.87
C ALA A 584 -4.81 4.17 -9.80
N ILE A 585 -3.83 5.03 -9.46
CA ILE A 585 -2.57 5.21 -10.19
C ILE A 585 -1.37 5.25 -9.24
N THR A 586 -0.16 5.08 -9.76
CA THR A 586 1.11 5.41 -9.09
C THR A 586 1.93 6.35 -9.95
N ILE A 587 2.74 7.22 -9.32
CA ILE A 587 3.62 8.14 -10.03
C ILE A 587 5.09 7.82 -9.78
N GLU A 588 5.88 7.79 -10.85
CA GLU A 588 7.34 7.74 -10.81
C GLU A 588 7.91 9.00 -11.45
N ARG A 589 8.64 9.80 -10.65
CA ARG A 589 9.25 11.06 -11.09
C ARG A 589 10.66 10.82 -11.61
N ASN A 590 11.16 11.73 -12.44
CA ASN A 590 12.55 11.73 -12.93
C ASN A 590 12.95 10.43 -13.64
N TYR A 591 12.02 9.78 -14.34
CA TYR A 591 12.31 8.58 -15.10
C TYR A 591 13.09 8.93 -16.38
N GLY A 592 14.33 8.47 -16.48
CA GLY A 592 15.21 8.78 -17.61
C GLY A 592 15.01 7.86 -18.81
N GLN A 593 14.54 8.40 -19.93
CA GLN A 593 14.50 7.69 -21.21
C GLN A 593 14.66 8.62 -22.41
N GLY A 594 15.51 8.24 -23.36
CA GLY A 594 15.67 8.95 -24.63
C GLY A 594 16.13 10.40 -24.44
N SER A 595 17.19 10.60 -23.64
CA SER A 595 17.74 11.90 -23.24
C SER A 595 16.75 12.87 -22.57
N LYS A 596 15.59 12.39 -22.13
CA LYS A 596 14.56 13.17 -21.45
C LYS A 596 14.24 12.56 -20.08
N LEU A 597 13.74 13.41 -19.18
CA LEU A 597 13.18 13.00 -17.90
C LEU A 597 11.65 13.06 -17.99
N TRP A 598 11.02 12.01 -17.48
CA TRP A 598 9.58 11.81 -17.53
C TRP A 598 9.02 11.59 -16.14
N ALA A 599 7.81 12.10 -15.91
CA ALA A 599 6.93 11.64 -14.86
C ALA A 599 6.00 10.56 -15.43
N LEU A 600 6.19 9.31 -14.99
CA LEU A 600 5.35 8.20 -15.38
C LEU A 600 4.12 8.13 -14.47
N ILE A 601 2.94 8.17 -15.06
CA ILE A 601 1.67 7.91 -14.39
C ILE A 601 1.25 6.50 -14.78
N GLU A 602 1.52 5.55 -13.89
CA GLU A 602 1.24 4.12 -14.07
C GLU A 602 -0.16 3.80 -13.52
N LEU A 603 -0.97 3.08 -14.30
CA LEU A 603 -2.20 2.47 -13.80
C LEU A 603 -1.86 1.36 -12.80
N THR A 604 -2.61 1.30 -11.71
CA THR A 604 -2.49 0.18 -10.78
C THR A 604 -2.99 -1.12 -11.41
N GLY A 605 -2.54 -2.25 -10.89
CA GLY A 605 -2.92 -3.55 -11.39
C GLY A 605 -4.41 -3.87 -11.22
N THR A 606 -5.12 -3.22 -10.29
CA THR A 606 -6.59 -3.29 -10.26
C THR A 606 -7.21 -2.70 -11.52
N VAL A 607 -6.75 -1.52 -11.97
CA VAL A 607 -7.17 -0.95 -13.26
C VAL A 607 -6.65 -1.82 -14.43
N GLY A 608 -5.41 -2.28 -14.33
CA GLY A 608 -4.78 -3.16 -15.33
C GLY A 608 -5.58 -4.44 -15.59
N LEU A 609 -6.14 -5.08 -14.55
CA LEU A 609 -7.02 -6.24 -14.67
C LEU A 609 -8.26 -5.92 -15.51
N VAL A 610 -8.92 -4.78 -15.26
CA VAL A 610 -10.15 -4.37 -15.97
C VAL A 610 -9.91 -4.20 -17.47
N TYR A 611 -8.75 -3.66 -17.84
CA TYR A 611 -8.38 -3.38 -19.23
C TYR A 611 -7.57 -4.49 -19.90
N GLY A 612 -7.22 -5.56 -19.17
CA GLY A 612 -6.40 -6.65 -19.69
C GLY A 612 -4.98 -6.21 -20.05
N LEU A 613 -4.38 -5.33 -19.23
CA LEU A 613 -3.05 -4.75 -19.46
C LEU A 613 -1.95 -5.56 -18.80
N THR A 614 -0.69 -5.33 -19.20
CA THR A 614 0.47 -5.94 -18.55
C THR A 614 0.75 -5.32 -17.16
N PHE A 615 1.29 -6.11 -16.24
CA PHE A 615 1.92 -5.61 -15.00
C PHE A 615 3.44 -5.39 -15.13
N ASN A 616 4.02 -5.72 -16.30
CA ASN A 616 5.39 -5.34 -16.63
C ASN A 616 5.49 -3.81 -16.73
N ARG A 617 6.63 -3.26 -16.33
CA ARG A 617 6.89 -1.82 -16.35
C ARG A 617 7.71 -1.43 -17.57
N GLY A 618 7.70 -0.14 -17.90
CA GLY A 618 8.55 0.48 -18.93
C GLY A 618 7.83 0.81 -20.24
N GLY A 619 6.67 0.21 -20.51
CA GLY A 619 5.83 0.62 -21.63
C GLY A 619 4.92 1.79 -21.26
N PHE A 620 5.11 2.94 -21.90
CA PHE A 620 4.27 4.12 -21.69
C PHE A 620 3.95 4.88 -22.97
N LEU A 621 2.89 5.68 -22.91
CA LEU A 621 2.47 6.59 -23.98
C LEU A 621 2.87 8.03 -23.61
N PRO A 622 3.73 8.71 -24.40
CA PRO A 622 4.02 10.11 -24.21
C PRO A 622 2.76 10.97 -24.37
N GLN A 623 2.46 11.80 -23.37
CA GLN A 623 1.30 12.69 -23.32
C GLN A 623 1.67 14.06 -22.78
N LYS A 624 0.77 15.03 -22.94
CA LYS A 624 0.87 16.38 -22.36
C LYS A 624 -0.09 16.52 -21.17
N ILE A 625 0.09 17.55 -20.35
CA ILE A 625 -0.83 17.87 -19.24
C ILE A 625 -2.26 18.10 -19.75
N ASP A 626 -2.44 18.71 -20.92
CA ASP A 626 -3.78 18.93 -21.51
C ASP A 626 -4.54 17.63 -21.76
N TYR A 627 -3.84 16.53 -22.04
CA TYR A 627 -4.47 15.23 -22.16
C TYR A 627 -5.11 14.81 -20.83
N LEU A 628 -4.41 14.98 -19.70
CA LEU A 628 -4.97 14.67 -18.37
C LEU A 628 -6.19 15.53 -18.07
N ARG A 629 -6.16 16.83 -18.39
CA ARG A 629 -7.34 17.71 -18.23
C ARG A 629 -8.50 17.22 -19.08
N LYS A 630 -8.24 16.83 -20.34
CA LYS A 630 -9.26 16.26 -21.24
C LYS A 630 -9.91 15.03 -20.65
N VAL A 631 -9.12 14.04 -20.26
CA VAL A 631 -9.63 12.72 -19.85
C VAL A 631 -10.25 12.72 -18.46
N SER A 632 -9.94 13.72 -17.63
CA SER A 632 -10.60 13.95 -16.33
C SER A 632 -11.83 14.87 -16.41
N GLY A 633 -12.23 15.28 -17.62
CA GLY A 633 -13.39 16.15 -17.85
C GLY A 633 -13.19 17.57 -17.32
N LEU A 634 -11.96 18.07 -17.33
CA LEU A 634 -11.56 19.41 -16.90
C LEU A 634 -11.30 20.37 -18.08
N ILE A 635 -11.78 20.03 -19.29
CA ILE A 635 -11.81 20.99 -20.40
C ILE A 635 -13.11 21.78 -20.29
N ASP A 636 -12.95 23.10 -20.22
CA ASP A 636 -13.94 24.16 -20.01
C ASP A 636 -14.51 24.26 -18.57
N ALA A 637 -13.75 24.97 -17.73
CA ALA A 637 -14.27 25.88 -16.71
C ALA A 637 -13.62 27.26 -16.92
#